data_AF-A0A9P5SMG5-F1
#
_entry.id   AF-A0A9P5SMG5-F1
#
_cell.length_a   1.000
_cell.length_b   1.000
_cell.length_c   1.000
_cell.angle_alpha   90.00
_cell.angle_beta   90.00
_cell.angle_gamma   90.00
#
_symmetry.space_group_name_H-M   'P 1'
#
loop_
_entity.id
_entity.type
_entity.pdbx_description
1 polymer ?
#
loop_
_entity_poly.entity_id
_entity_poly.type
_entity_poly.pdbx_seq_one_letter_code
_entity_poly.pdbx_strand_id
1 'polypeptide(L)'
;MALDSPAQTELRQGPDLKLNLKSARPIEINRHWVTLGPFPTGMREQDFGADPLEAYGGFRSLEYDPEARYPSELARFGSVTWSGTEQDDEGWVHVIYPDVEWQFNQMFMGWSFNQYQAWARSSFQIPDLAPQDKPLTSGCLVPITIQCANVGDFYVDDERLSGDWYGYDLTRHVLRLAPGSTHTLSVRLAHEVRIFGGVILPPPSKFRCVLEAVGASGAGDGSGEVHVQVVTEGHGGIILMDVVDGVVAGDLISVALRNVGAESVRITEVKVVHGLERFVAQLRDDSETLSISPTVHRPLAIQLALKDNADLSGELGFSLEFSFVIDNNRRASVRTDVLKLQKKTWGEIYKYTFTDFDGTVHYAAAFPPSRPEAISTSAPILVALHGAGREVETSPFWLQEYQQRENTWIVLPTGRSPWGYDWHGASIKNVMNALESLAQHLPGVPSELRGLAGIRPDPERLFIAGHSNGGQGAWFLTTHYPDKAIAATPAAGYVNIKQYAPYSNWLSNSYTDSYLRGILGSAIAEYDNDVYMSNTVGIPILARVGSADDNVPPFSSRKMVRLGQENSHNRSGIRLSEVAGEGHWFTGILHGTIMQQFLRDHLNDDVASSNNPRDAGPREVGAYPPFPSHFEITTINPGSMGSKGGIQIEQLQIPFRKGSIKVQIKKNDGKISSVWTMHTTNIRRLGFAGHPSLMQRRGQISRVVIDDDVFELDKGGVSIGGVMLTDGVFVKNQGNKGGRKWTLSTSNQWLETERHRETYGPAIQVLEKKLVIVVGGHIDFPLAIQKTARRVARLVAHDVYQYGRNDVDIVTDSEYFHGPYGKTGAEKVNLVLVGDAHQNKLTDIVLSQTQSEVTMNSRQRVVSVHPATSAFEIEGKDFKEPGTGLLMIRPWGAHNLAMIIAGVDDQGLETAARLFPKRTGLLVPDWACLHQTLAQAPPVTTTGSARPSTNSTASLPVATPTPPAFINTPGLQVTSPFSGVILAQNTRLTIAFNLAGNKPIASVNVSVGKKDGTLNTTIVDLKGLSTLRVIESWNVTAATFAPGDYLFNVIVTPNTTAIPSTLPPAGTGNSTLPTLTSSAAPPVQTPAGPQVYYWQGTIRVALPAKGNVDSAGNVLVSGKRLMIQMATALGVLALGCAFAL
;
A
#
# COMPACT_ATOMS: atom_id res chain seq x y z
N MET A 1 -41.23 -23.50 62.27
CA MET A 1 -40.79 -24.70 63.03
C MET A 1 -39.29 -24.84 62.85
N ALA A 2 -38.62 -25.62 63.70
CA ALA A 2 -37.22 -25.41 64.06
C ALA A 2 -36.20 -26.26 63.26
N LEU A 3 -34.91 -25.90 63.42
CA LEU A 3 -33.68 -26.70 63.14
C LEU A 3 -33.34 -26.86 61.64
N ASP A 4 -32.09 -26.82 61.16
CA ASP A 4 -30.76 -26.86 61.81
C ASP A 4 -29.67 -26.10 61.02
N SER A 5 -28.48 -25.92 61.64
CA SER A 5 -27.20 -25.55 61.00
C SER A 5 -26.03 -26.05 61.89
N PRO A 6 -24.73 -25.94 61.54
CA PRO A 6 -24.10 -25.65 60.24
C PRO A 6 -22.93 -26.63 59.91
N ALA A 7 -22.26 -26.44 58.77
CA ALA A 7 -20.85 -26.79 58.61
C ALA A 7 -20.16 -25.77 57.69
N GLN A 8 -19.29 -24.93 58.26
CA GLN A 8 -18.48 -23.97 57.50
C GLN A 8 -17.25 -24.65 56.89
N THR A 9 -16.84 -24.20 55.71
CA THR A 9 -15.45 -24.32 55.25
C THR A 9 -15.04 -22.99 54.64
N GLU A 10 -14.15 -22.27 55.32
CA GLU A 10 -13.73 -20.93 54.92
C GLU A 10 -12.87 -20.98 53.64
N LEU A 11 -13.45 -20.66 52.49
CA LEU A 11 -12.69 -20.20 51.34
C LEU A 11 -12.31 -18.74 51.59
N ARG A 12 -11.06 -18.52 52.02
CA ARG A 12 -10.47 -17.18 52.12
C ARG A 12 -10.52 -16.49 50.77
N GLN A 13 -11.34 -15.45 50.65
CA GLN A 13 -11.27 -14.53 49.51
C GLN A 13 -9.90 -13.83 49.54
N GLY A 14 -9.14 -13.96 48.45
CA GLY A 14 -7.98 -13.11 48.20
C GLY A 14 -8.40 -11.66 47.94
N PRO A 15 -7.49 -10.69 48.04
CA PRO A 15 -7.82 -9.28 47.82
C PRO A 15 -8.15 -9.01 46.34
N ASP A 16 -9.37 -8.53 46.07
CA ASP A 16 -9.78 -8.01 44.76
C ASP A 16 -9.03 -6.71 44.44
N LEU A 17 -7.89 -6.83 43.76
CA LEU A 17 -7.10 -5.69 43.27
C LEU A 17 -7.77 -5.01 42.07
N LYS A 18 -8.71 -4.09 42.36
CA LYS A 18 -9.36 -3.21 41.37
C LYS A 18 -8.40 -2.10 40.92
N LEU A 19 -7.54 -2.42 39.95
CA LEU A 19 -6.57 -1.48 39.38
C LEU A 19 -7.17 -0.68 38.23
N ASN A 20 -7.23 0.64 38.37
CA ASN A 20 -7.69 1.56 37.32
C ASN A 20 -6.48 2.04 36.49
N LEU A 21 -6.05 1.20 35.55
CA LEU A 21 -4.74 1.26 34.89
C LEU A 21 -4.69 2.32 33.76
N LYS A 22 -4.36 3.58 34.09
CA LYS A 22 -4.27 4.68 33.11
C LYS A 22 -2.93 5.44 33.02
N SER A 23 -1.89 5.11 33.78
CA SER A 23 -0.58 5.79 33.64
C SER A 23 0.39 5.06 32.72
N ALA A 24 0.41 5.52 31.48
CA ALA A 24 1.66 5.58 30.75
C ALA A 24 2.39 6.89 31.12
N ARG A 25 3.72 6.85 31.34
CA ARG A 25 4.54 8.05 31.49
C ARG A 25 5.46 8.19 30.26
N PRO A 26 5.37 9.26 29.47
CA PRO A 26 6.28 9.47 28.35
C PRO A 26 7.74 9.43 28.79
N ILE A 27 8.60 8.83 27.97
CA ILE A 27 10.06 8.91 28.11
C ILE A 27 10.56 9.89 27.04
N GLU A 28 11.32 10.88 27.48
CA GLU A 28 11.95 11.84 26.57
C GLU A 28 13.13 11.19 25.84
N ILE A 29 13.12 11.29 24.51
CA ILE A 29 14.29 11.02 23.67
C ILE A 29 15.13 12.30 23.63
N ASN A 30 16.45 12.19 23.54
CA ASN A 30 17.30 13.34 23.26
C ASN A 30 16.88 13.97 21.91
N ARG A 31 16.50 15.24 21.95
CA ARG A 31 15.97 15.98 20.79
C ARG A 31 16.99 16.11 19.67
N HIS A 32 18.29 16.02 19.96
CA HIS A 32 19.32 16.01 18.94
C HIS A 32 19.43 14.64 18.27
N TRP A 33 19.24 14.59 16.95
CA TRP A 33 19.40 13.40 16.14
C TRP A 33 20.53 13.57 15.13
N VAL A 34 21.43 12.59 15.06
CA VAL A 34 22.41 12.50 13.96
C VAL A 34 21.85 11.61 12.87
N THR A 35 21.97 12.01 11.60
CA THR A 35 21.46 11.27 10.45
C THR A 35 22.54 11.03 9.40
N LEU A 36 22.41 9.95 8.63
CA LEU A 36 23.32 9.57 7.56
C LEU A 36 22.52 9.10 6.33
N GLY A 37 22.70 9.78 5.21
CA GLY A 37 21.94 9.56 3.97
C GLY A 37 21.94 10.80 3.07
N PRO A 38 21.14 10.82 1.98
CA PRO A 38 20.24 9.75 1.55
C PRO A 38 20.99 8.70 0.74
N PHE A 39 20.59 7.45 0.86
CA PHE A 39 21.05 6.33 0.03
C PHE A 39 19.92 5.85 -0.88
N PRO A 40 20.21 5.30 -2.07
CA PRO A 40 19.17 4.69 -2.90
C PRO A 40 18.50 3.51 -2.17
N THR A 41 17.21 3.31 -2.44
CA THR A 41 16.47 2.11 -2.07
C THR A 41 15.36 1.86 -3.08
N GLY A 42 15.09 0.60 -3.35
CA GLY A 42 13.93 0.16 -4.10
C GLY A 42 12.64 0.13 -3.25
N MET A 43 11.51 0.21 -3.94
CA MET A 43 10.18 -0.08 -3.37
C MET A 43 10.17 -1.48 -2.73
N ARG A 44 9.82 -1.58 -1.43
CA ARG A 44 9.84 -2.81 -0.61
C ARG A 44 11.22 -3.50 -0.45
N GLU A 45 12.31 -2.86 -0.86
CA GLU A 45 13.63 -3.52 -0.86
C GLU A 45 14.24 -3.68 0.55
N GLN A 46 13.92 -2.79 1.48
CA GLN A 46 14.55 -2.74 2.80
C GLN A 46 14.36 -4.01 3.64
N ASP A 47 13.24 -4.72 3.45
CA ASP A 47 12.94 -5.99 4.12
C ASP A 47 13.93 -7.11 3.72
N PHE A 48 14.62 -7.00 2.57
CA PHE A 48 15.74 -7.87 2.18
C PHE A 48 17.07 -7.49 2.86
N GLY A 49 17.10 -6.47 3.73
CA GLY A 49 18.32 -6.01 4.38
C GLY A 49 19.24 -5.19 3.47
N ALA A 50 18.75 -4.68 2.34
CA ALA A 50 19.54 -3.94 1.36
C ALA A 50 19.99 -2.55 1.87
N ASP A 51 21.04 -2.53 2.69
CA ASP A 51 21.67 -1.32 3.23
C ASP A 51 23.11 -1.21 2.70
N PRO A 52 23.49 -0.14 1.96
CA PRO A 52 24.85 0.03 1.48
C PRO A 52 25.88 0.20 2.61
N LEU A 53 25.46 0.53 3.83
CA LEU A 53 26.36 0.67 4.98
C LEU A 53 26.88 -0.68 5.51
N GLU A 54 26.26 -1.81 5.17
CA GLU A 54 26.73 -3.15 5.55
C GLU A 54 28.15 -3.44 5.01
N ALA A 55 28.53 -2.85 3.87
CA ALA A 55 29.89 -2.91 3.32
C ALA A 55 30.96 -2.25 4.22
N TYR A 56 30.53 -1.40 5.17
CA TYR A 56 31.37 -0.68 6.14
C TYR A 56 31.15 -1.18 7.58
N GLY A 57 30.53 -2.35 7.75
CA GLY A 57 30.20 -2.94 9.07
C GLY A 57 28.77 -2.65 9.56
N GLY A 58 27.92 -2.04 8.72
CA GLY A 58 26.53 -1.71 9.04
C GLY A 58 26.40 -0.50 9.96
N PHE A 59 25.30 0.26 9.82
CA PHE A 59 25.13 1.55 10.53
C PHE A 59 25.39 1.48 12.05
N ARG A 60 25.01 0.37 12.71
CA ARG A 60 25.19 0.17 14.16
C ARG A 60 26.65 0.21 14.62
N SER A 61 27.61 -0.17 13.78
CA SER A 61 29.05 -0.12 14.14
C SER A 61 29.71 1.22 13.83
N LEU A 62 29.05 2.10 13.08
CA LEU A 62 29.58 3.41 12.71
C LEU A 62 29.40 4.42 13.87
N GLU A 63 30.45 5.17 14.16
CA GLU A 63 30.41 6.34 15.03
C GLU A 63 30.11 7.61 14.22
N TYR A 64 29.61 8.67 14.90
CA TYR A 64 29.34 9.95 14.25
C TYR A 64 30.66 10.68 13.93
N ASP A 65 30.92 10.89 12.65
CA ASP A 65 32.07 11.66 12.15
C ASP A 65 31.60 12.58 11.00
N PRO A 66 31.52 13.91 11.21
CA PRO A 66 31.06 14.85 10.18
C PRO A 66 32.02 14.94 8.97
N GLU A 67 33.24 14.42 9.07
CA GLU A 67 34.20 14.36 7.95
C GLU A 67 34.22 13.02 7.21
N ALA A 68 33.56 11.98 7.75
CA ALA A 68 33.37 10.74 7.02
C ALA A 68 32.51 10.96 5.75
N ARG A 69 32.80 10.21 4.68
CA ARG A 69 32.07 10.27 3.41
C ARG A 69 31.71 8.86 2.96
N TYR A 70 30.44 8.63 2.67
CA TYR A 70 29.92 7.33 2.23
C TYR A 70 29.34 7.47 0.82
N PRO A 71 29.52 6.49 -0.09
CA PRO A 71 28.99 6.58 -1.44
C PRO A 71 27.46 6.67 -1.48
N SER A 72 26.92 7.51 -2.37
CA SER A 72 25.50 7.54 -2.73
C SER A 72 25.29 8.17 -4.09
N GLU A 73 24.63 7.44 -4.98
CA GLU A 73 24.26 7.83 -6.33
C GLU A 73 23.24 8.98 -6.38
N LEU A 74 22.55 9.25 -5.25
CA LEU A 74 21.58 10.33 -5.15
C LEU A 74 22.25 11.70 -4.98
N ALA A 75 23.46 11.74 -4.40
CA ALA A 75 24.09 12.98 -3.94
C ALA A 75 25.12 13.56 -4.93
N ARG A 76 25.34 14.88 -4.83
CA ARG A 76 26.42 15.57 -5.56
C ARG A 76 27.77 14.92 -5.22
N PHE A 77 28.63 14.80 -6.23
CA PHE A 77 29.93 14.11 -6.14
C PHE A 77 29.85 12.63 -5.74
N GLY A 78 28.66 12.01 -5.74
CA GLY A 78 28.48 10.59 -5.45
C GLY A 78 28.71 10.20 -3.98
N SER A 79 28.62 11.15 -3.04
CA SER A 79 28.84 10.86 -1.61
C SER A 79 27.99 11.71 -0.67
N VAL A 80 27.72 11.15 0.51
CA VAL A 80 26.99 11.77 1.62
C VAL A 80 27.85 11.79 2.89
N THR A 81 27.49 12.64 3.85
CA THR A 81 28.10 12.74 5.17
C THR A 81 27.04 12.66 6.26
N TRP A 82 27.47 12.54 7.52
CA TRP A 82 26.62 12.73 8.68
C TRP A 82 26.12 14.18 8.79
N SER A 83 24.88 14.34 9.27
CA SER A 83 24.28 15.64 9.55
C SER A 83 23.50 15.60 10.87
N GLY A 84 23.27 16.75 11.50
CA GLY A 84 22.42 16.89 12.68
C GLY A 84 21.05 17.46 12.33
N THR A 85 20.00 16.99 13.01
CA THR A 85 18.65 17.55 12.96
C THR A 85 18.05 17.55 14.37
N GLU A 86 17.09 18.44 14.63
CA GLU A 86 16.39 18.53 15.91
C GLU A 86 14.97 17.97 15.79
N GLN A 87 14.53 17.29 16.85
CA GLN A 87 13.16 16.84 17.03
C GLN A 87 12.25 18.03 17.39
N ASP A 88 11.10 18.14 16.74
CA ASP A 88 10.12 19.18 17.06
C ASP A 88 9.30 18.88 18.33
N ASP A 89 8.50 19.85 18.78
CA ASP A 89 7.69 19.73 20.00
C ASP A 89 6.54 18.71 19.90
N GLU A 90 6.20 18.23 18.69
CA GLU A 90 5.27 17.12 18.46
C GLU A 90 5.96 15.73 18.43
N GLY A 91 7.29 15.73 18.57
CA GLY A 91 8.14 14.56 18.55
C GLY A 91 8.58 14.10 17.15
N TRP A 92 8.29 14.85 16.08
CA TRP A 92 8.73 14.49 14.74
C TRP A 92 10.19 14.87 14.50
N VAL A 93 10.91 13.96 13.85
CA VAL A 93 12.26 14.17 13.33
C VAL A 93 12.15 14.32 11.83
N HIS A 94 12.47 15.52 11.32
CA HIS A 94 12.42 15.83 9.88
C HIS A 94 13.79 15.57 9.27
N VAL A 95 13.83 14.71 8.25
CA VAL A 95 15.07 14.28 7.58
C VAL A 95 14.99 14.70 6.12
N ILE A 96 15.60 15.84 5.82
CA ILE A 96 15.60 16.46 4.49
C ILE A 96 17.03 16.66 3.99
N TYR A 97 17.22 16.54 2.68
CA TYR A 97 18.52 16.68 2.03
C TYR A 97 18.45 17.76 0.96
N PRO A 98 18.62 19.05 1.34
CA PRO A 98 18.45 20.18 0.42
C PRO A 98 19.57 20.30 -0.63
N ASP A 99 20.76 19.76 -0.34
CA ASP A 99 21.92 19.81 -1.24
C ASP A 99 21.90 18.77 -2.37
N VAL A 100 20.91 17.88 -2.37
CA VAL A 100 20.67 16.86 -3.40
C VAL A 100 19.85 17.45 -4.55
N GLU A 101 20.27 17.20 -5.79
CA GLU A 101 19.60 17.69 -7.00
C GLU A 101 18.38 16.83 -7.38
N TRP A 102 17.39 16.74 -6.47
CA TRP A 102 16.21 15.90 -6.65
C TRP A 102 15.45 16.13 -7.97
N GLN A 103 15.42 17.37 -8.45
CA GLN A 103 14.80 17.69 -9.75
C GLN A 103 15.54 17.03 -10.91
N PHE A 104 16.87 16.98 -10.88
CA PHE A 104 17.68 16.28 -11.89
C PHE A 104 17.46 14.76 -11.81
N ASN A 105 17.48 14.21 -10.60
CA ASN A 105 17.18 12.79 -10.33
C ASN A 105 15.81 12.38 -10.91
N GLN A 106 14.79 13.23 -10.75
CA GLN A 106 13.45 13.00 -11.28
C GLN A 106 13.37 13.07 -12.83
N MET A 107 14.26 13.80 -13.53
CA MET A 107 14.12 14.04 -14.98
C MET A 107 14.19 12.77 -15.84
N PHE A 108 14.97 11.76 -15.45
CA PHE A 108 15.22 10.58 -16.28
C PHE A 108 14.53 9.30 -15.78
N MET A 109 14.13 9.24 -14.51
CA MET A 109 13.42 8.08 -13.92
C MET A 109 12.02 8.39 -13.38
N GLY A 110 11.57 9.65 -13.41
CA GLY A 110 10.25 10.06 -12.92
C GLY A 110 10.19 10.25 -11.39
N TRP A 111 9.03 10.67 -10.89
CA TRP A 111 8.85 11.04 -9.47
C TRP A 111 9.11 9.90 -8.49
N SER A 112 8.88 8.65 -8.91
CA SER A 112 9.06 7.46 -8.06
C SER A 112 10.53 7.11 -7.81
N PHE A 113 11.49 7.73 -8.51
CA PHE A 113 12.92 7.63 -8.21
C PHE A 113 13.34 8.45 -6.98
N ASN A 114 12.51 9.39 -6.52
CA ASN A 114 12.80 10.16 -5.30
C ASN A 114 12.66 9.32 -4.01
N GLN A 115 12.50 8.00 -4.11
CA GLN A 115 12.57 7.06 -3.01
C GLN A 115 14.03 6.87 -2.53
N TYR A 116 14.26 7.04 -1.23
CA TYR A 116 15.56 6.86 -0.59
C TYR A 116 15.42 6.17 0.77
N GLN A 117 16.55 5.68 1.29
CA GLN A 117 16.70 5.26 2.68
C GLN A 117 17.73 6.13 3.38
N ALA A 118 17.61 6.26 4.69
CA ALA A 118 18.60 6.91 5.53
C ALA A 118 18.55 6.33 6.94
N TRP A 119 19.57 6.59 7.72
CA TRP A 119 19.61 6.24 9.14
C TRP A 119 19.58 7.49 10.00
N ALA A 120 18.99 7.36 11.19
CA ALA A 120 19.03 8.35 12.25
C ALA A 120 19.39 7.67 13.59
N ARG A 121 20.13 8.35 14.46
CA ARG A 121 20.47 7.88 15.80
C ARG A 121 20.27 8.98 16.83
N SER A 122 19.70 8.60 17.96
CA SER A 122 19.65 9.38 19.20
C SER A 122 19.75 8.44 20.40
N SER A 123 19.55 8.95 21.61
CA SER A 123 19.62 8.23 22.88
C SER A 123 18.44 8.61 23.77
N PHE A 124 18.02 7.69 24.65
CA PHE A 124 17.06 7.99 25.72
C PHE A 124 17.53 7.37 27.04
N GLN A 125 17.06 7.90 28.16
CA GLN A 125 17.38 7.38 29.49
C GLN A 125 16.12 6.87 30.17
N ILE A 126 16.21 5.71 30.82
CA ILE A 126 15.13 5.20 31.66
C ILE A 126 15.09 6.00 32.97
N PRO A 127 13.96 6.62 33.34
CA PRO A 127 13.84 7.30 34.63
C PRO A 127 14.16 6.36 35.79
N ASP A 128 14.83 6.86 36.82
CA ASP A 128 14.91 6.13 38.09
C ASP A 128 13.54 6.21 38.77
N LEU A 129 12.83 5.07 38.78
CA LEU A 129 11.48 4.94 39.31
C LEU A 129 11.47 4.46 40.77
N ALA A 130 12.59 4.54 41.49
CA ALA A 130 12.65 4.21 42.90
C ALA A 130 11.63 5.04 43.72
N PRO A 131 10.72 4.40 44.49
CA PRO A 131 9.97 5.10 45.53
C PRO A 131 10.94 5.72 46.53
N GLN A 132 10.70 6.96 46.96
CA GLN A 132 11.63 7.68 47.85
C GLN A 132 11.93 6.95 49.17
N ASP A 133 11.08 6.01 49.59
CA ASP A 133 11.23 5.19 50.81
C ASP A 133 11.73 3.75 50.59
N LYS A 134 11.99 3.31 49.35
CA LYS A 134 12.57 1.99 49.06
C LYS A 134 13.49 2.01 47.82
N PRO A 135 14.82 1.78 47.97
CA PRO A 135 15.66 1.58 46.80
C PRO A 135 15.19 0.34 46.04
N LEU A 136 15.01 0.46 44.72
CA LEU A 136 14.79 -0.67 43.84
C LEU A 136 15.97 -1.64 43.98
N THR A 137 15.69 -2.91 44.22
CA THR A 137 16.73 -3.93 44.24
C THR A 137 17.36 -4.02 42.84
N SER A 138 18.70 -4.04 42.81
CA SER A 138 19.49 -4.20 41.59
C SER A 138 19.03 -5.44 40.81
N GLY A 139 18.23 -5.24 39.75
CA GLY A 139 17.60 -6.32 38.98
C GLY A 139 16.12 -6.08 38.60
N CYS A 140 15.45 -5.08 39.16
CA CYS A 140 14.08 -4.73 38.74
C CYS A 140 14.09 -3.98 37.39
N LEU A 141 13.44 -4.54 36.36
CA LEU A 141 13.37 -3.94 35.01
C LEU A 141 12.04 -3.20 34.80
N VAL A 142 12.09 -2.02 34.17
CA VAL A 142 10.92 -1.21 33.82
C VAL A 142 10.34 -1.66 32.48
N PRO A 143 9.04 -1.99 32.39
CA PRO A 143 8.36 -2.20 31.11
C PRO A 143 8.15 -0.88 30.36
N ILE A 144 8.76 -0.78 29.17
CA ILE A 144 8.66 0.37 28.26
C ILE A 144 7.92 -0.05 27.01
N THR A 145 6.85 0.66 26.63
CA THR A 145 6.26 0.53 25.30
C THR A 145 7.00 1.44 24.31
N ILE A 146 7.25 0.96 23.09
CA ILE A 146 7.89 1.73 22.02
C ILE A 146 7.26 1.42 20.65
N GLN A 147 7.03 2.47 19.85
CA GLN A 147 6.71 2.36 18.43
C GLN A 147 7.29 3.56 17.67
N CYS A 148 7.74 3.34 16.43
CA CYS A 148 8.22 4.39 15.53
C CYS A 148 7.37 4.42 14.25
N ALA A 149 6.63 5.51 14.07
CA ALA A 149 5.83 5.77 12.87
C ALA A 149 6.69 6.27 11.70
N ASN A 150 6.31 5.86 10.50
CA ASN A 150 7.02 6.04 9.22
C ASN A 150 8.40 5.36 9.15
N VAL A 151 8.53 4.18 9.77
CA VAL A 151 9.80 3.45 9.91
C VAL A 151 9.62 1.99 9.53
N GLY A 152 10.61 1.40 8.86
CA GLY A 152 10.58 -0.01 8.50
C GLY A 152 11.10 -0.93 9.60
N ASP A 153 12.35 -0.70 10.02
CA ASP A 153 12.96 -1.33 11.18
C ASP A 153 13.75 -0.31 12.01
N PHE A 154 13.75 -0.51 13.33
CA PHE A 154 14.52 0.28 14.27
C PHE A 154 15.13 -0.63 15.34
N TYR A 155 16.11 -0.09 16.07
CA TYR A 155 16.93 -0.82 17.01
C TYR A 155 16.99 -0.05 18.33
N VAL A 156 16.73 -0.74 19.42
CA VAL A 156 17.12 -0.29 20.76
C VAL A 156 18.35 -1.09 21.13
N ASP A 157 19.48 -0.39 21.23
CA ASP A 157 20.83 -0.96 21.24
C ASP A 157 21.03 -1.91 20.04
N ASP A 158 21.10 -3.22 20.28
CA ASP A 158 21.23 -4.27 19.26
C ASP A 158 19.92 -5.02 18.95
N GLU A 159 18.83 -4.75 19.68
CA GLU A 159 17.57 -5.46 19.49
C GLU A 159 16.73 -4.84 18.35
N ARG A 160 16.61 -5.58 17.23
CA ARG A 160 15.77 -5.17 16.10
C ARG A 160 14.28 -5.31 16.42
N LEU A 161 13.53 -4.25 16.13
CA LEU A 161 12.10 -4.14 16.21
C LEU A 161 11.52 -3.67 14.85
N SER A 162 10.28 -4.05 14.55
CA SER A 162 9.56 -3.59 13.35
C SER A 162 8.91 -2.24 13.63
N GLY A 163 9.15 -1.26 12.76
CA GLY A 163 8.45 0.02 12.81
C GLY A 163 7.04 -0.08 12.22
N ASP A 164 6.31 1.03 12.34
CA ASP A 164 5.03 1.26 11.68
C ASP A 164 5.25 2.04 10.38
N TRP A 165 5.27 1.34 9.24
CA TRP A 165 5.44 1.96 7.92
C TRP A 165 4.38 3.02 7.63
N TYR A 166 3.13 2.81 8.05
CA TYR A 166 1.96 3.52 7.54
C TYR A 166 1.33 4.50 8.53
N GLY A 167 1.82 4.53 9.78
CA GLY A 167 1.26 5.36 10.85
C GLY A 167 -0.12 4.88 11.32
N TYR A 168 -0.34 3.56 11.37
CA TYR A 168 -1.56 2.98 11.93
C TYR A 168 -1.69 3.15 13.44
N ASP A 169 -0.58 3.24 14.19
CA ASP A 169 -0.52 3.33 15.66
C ASP A 169 -1.30 2.21 16.38
N LEU A 170 -1.28 0.98 15.82
CA LEU A 170 -2.01 -0.19 16.33
C LEU A 170 -1.21 -1.06 17.30
N THR A 171 0.12 -1.06 17.19
CA THR A 171 1.01 -1.90 17.98
C THR A 171 2.13 -1.12 18.64
N ARG A 172 2.55 -1.58 19.82
CA ARG A 172 3.77 -1.09 20.50
C ARG A 172 4.58 -2.26 21.03
N HIS A 173 5.87 -2.31 20.72
CA HIS A 173 6.78 -3.30 21.32
C HIS A 173 6.93 -3.03 22.81
N VAL A 174 7.17 -4.07 23.61
CA VAL A 174 7.38 -3.93 25.05
C VAL A 174 8.78 -4.41 25.41
N LEU A 175 9.66 -3.48 25.77
CA LEU A 175 11.01 -3.74 26.23
C LEU A 175 11.05 -3.73 27.77
N ARG A 176 12.02 -4.43 28.37
CA ARG A 176 12.23 -4.43 29.82
C ARG A 176 13.66 -3.98 30.11
N LEU A 177 13.79 -2.71 30.48
CA LEU A 177 15.07 -1.98 30.55
C LEU A 177 15.38 -1.56 32.00
N ALA A 178 16.65 -1.37 32.34
CA ALA A 178 17.03 -1.07 33.72
C ALA A 178 16.70 0.39 34.10
N PRO A 179 16.27 0.68 35.34
CA PRO A 179 16.17 2.05 35.83
C PRO A 179 17.51 2.79 35.72
N GLY A 180 17.50 4.05 35.28
CA GLY A 180 18.68 4.89 35.18
C GLY A 180 19.61 4.61 33.98
N SER A 181 19.46 3.50 33.26
CA SER A 181 20.32 3.20 32.10
C SER A 181 20.01 4.08 30.89
N THR A 182 21.04 4.37 30.10
CA THR A 182 20.94 5.07 28.81
C THR A 182 21.02 4.05 27.69
N HIS A 183 20.14 4.20 26.70
CA HIS A 183 20.01 3.31 25.55
C HIS A 183 20.15 4.08 24.24
N THR A 184 20.67 3.42 23.21
CA THR A 184 20.77 3.96 21.85
C THR A 184 19.52 3.62 21.06
N LEU A 185 18.92 4.60 20.41
CA LEU A 185 17.82 4.41 19.46
C LEU A 185 18.32 4.70 18.05
N SER A 186 18.44 3.65 17.23
CA SER A 186 18.81 3.76 15.81
C SER A 186 17.60 3.43 14.92
N VAL A 187 17.25 4.34 14.02
CA VAL A 187 16.07 4.28 13.16
C VAL A 187 16.50 4.19 11.70
N ARG A 188 16.03 3.18 10.98
CA ARG A 188 16.18 3.09 9.52
C ARG A 188 14.93 3.66 8.86
N LEU A 189 15.04 4.89 8.35
CA LEU A 189 13.93 5.56 7.68
C LEU A 189 13.89 5.27 6.18
N ALA A 190 12.69 5.39 5.62
CA ALA A 190 12.41 5.16 4.22
C ALA A 190 11.53 6.27 3.68
N HIS A 191 11.99 6.97 2.64
CA HIS A 191 11.11 7.81 1.84
C HIS A 191 10.29 6.91 0.89
N GLU A 192 9.28 6.19 1.39
CA GLU A 192 8.38 5.47 0.50
C GLU A 192 7.48 6.47 -0.24
N VAL A 193 7.72 6.64 -1.54
CA VAL A 193 7.00 7.60 -2.40
C VAL A 193 5.48 7.35 -2.50
N ARG A 194 4.98 6.17 -2.10
CA ARG A 194 3.52 5.94 -1.97
C ARG A 194 2.93 6.64 -0.74
N ILE A 195 3.72 6.83 0.32
CA ILE A 195 3.32 7.41 1.61
C ILE A 195 3.54 8.93 1.59
N PHE A 196 4.70 9.36 1.12
CA PHE A 196 5.12 10.77 1.13
C PHE A 196 4.91 11.51 -0.19
N GLY A 197 4.55 10.80 -1.26
CA GLY A 197 4.63 11.31 -2.64
C GLY A 197 6.07 11.38 -3.14
N GLY A 198 6.26 11.63 -4.45
CA GLY A 198 7.58 11.90 -5.03
C GLY A 198 7.65 13.18 -5.86
N VAL A 199 6.59 14.00 -5.85
CA VAL A 199 6.46 15.23 -6.67
C VAL A 199 6.89 16.49 -5.89
N ILE A 200 6.84 16.46 -4.56
CA ILE A 200 7.31 17.55 -3.69
C ILE A 200 8.84 17.46 -3.57
N LEU A 201 9.54 18.57 -3.81
CA LEU A 201 11.01 18.65 -3.78
C LEU A 201 11.50 19.73 -2.80
N PRO A 202 12.50 19.46 -1.93
CA PRO A 202 13.06 18.15 -1.65
C PRO A 202 11.99 17.19 -1.08
N PRO A 203 12.12 15.86 -1.28
CA PRO A 203 11.12 14.90 -0.83
C PRO A 203 11.00 14.93 0.70
N PRO A 204 9.81 15.16 1.26
CA PRO A 204 9.65 15.30 2.71
C PRO A 204 9.64 13.92 3.38
N SER A 205 10.67 13.60 4.14
CA SER A 205 10.66 12.48 5.09
C SER A 205 10.63 12.96 6.53
N LYS A 206 9.77 12.35 7.34
CA LYS A 206 9.77 12.49 8.79
C LYS A 206 9.33 11.21 9.47
N PHE A 207 9.86 10.95 10.66
CA PHE A 207 9.46 9.85 11.53
C PHE A 207 9.21 10.36 12.95
N ARG A 208 8.49 9.58 13.77
CA ARG A 208 8.27 9.87 15.18
C ARG A 208 8.30 8.58 15.99
N CYS A 209 9.14 8.51 17.00
CA CYS A 209 9.15 7.43 17.98
C CYS A 209 8.46 7.87 19.26
N VAL A 210 7.53 7.07 19.75
CA VAL A 210 6.81 7.28 21.02
C VAL A 210 7.29 6.21 22.00
N LEU A 211 7.81 6.64 23.15
CA LEU A 211 8.25 5.77 24.24
C LEU A 211 7.47 6.11 25.50
N GLU A 212 6.96 5.10 26.18
CA GLU A 212 6.23 5.27 27.44
C GLU A 212 6.59 4.19 28.45
N ALA A 213 6.98 4.59 29.66
CA ALA A 213 7.06 3.70 30.80
C ALA A 213 5.65 3.33 31.28
N VAL A 214 5.39 2.02 31.38
CA VAL A 214 4.12 1.50 31.90
C VAL A 214 4.14 1.60 33.43
N GLY A 215 3.32 2.50 33.99
CA GLY A 215 3.32 2.83 35.40
C GLY A 215 2.09 2.32 36.15
N ALA A 216 2.28 2.04 37.44
CA ALA A 216 1.21 1.76 38.38
C ALA A 216 0.80 3.02 39.15
N SER A 217 0.08 3.95 38.53
CA SER A 217 -0.56 5.07 39.26
C SER A 217 -1.98 4.71 39.68
N GLY A 218 -2.28 4.78 40.98
CA GLY A 218 -3.65 4.80 41.48
C GLY A 218 -3.94 3.82 42.62
N ALA A 219 -3.07 2.83 42.86
CA ALA A 219 -3.16 2.00 44.05
C ALA A 219 -2.48 2.70 45.24
N GLY A 220 -3.24 2.90 46.32
CA GLY A 220 -2.72 3.39 47.61
C GLY A 220 -1.85 2.35 48.34
N ASP A 221 -1.75 1.14 47.82
CA ASP A 221 -0.78 0.12 48.18
C ASP A 221 0.15 -0.17 46.97
N GLY A 222 1.46 -0.16 47.19
CA GLY A 222 2.45 -0.31 46.12
C GLY A 222 2.63 -1.76 45.65
N SER A 223 1.59 -2.37 45.05
CA SER A 223 1.58 -3.81 44.70
C SER A 223 1.11 -4.16 43.28
N GLY A 224 0.40 -3.28 42.56
CA GLY A 224 -0.25 -3.62 41.29
C GLY A 224 0.61 -3.44 40.03
N GLU A 225 1.30 -4.49 39.56
CA GLU A 225 1.95 -4.48 38.23
C GLU A 225 0.89 -4.43 37.10
N VAL A 226 1.13 -3.57 36.10
CA VAL A 226 0.26 -3.46 34.92
C VAL A 226 0.52 -4.63 33.99
N HIS A 227 -0.50 -5.44 33.71
CA HIS A 227 -0.38 -6.61 32.85
C HIS A 227 -1.03 -6.40 31.47
N VAL A 228 -2.19 -5.76 31.41
CA VAL A 228 -2.97 -5.61 30.16
C VAL A 228 -3.39 -4.17 29.97
N GLN A 229 -3.36 -3.71 28.72
CA GLN A 229 -3.91 -2.43 28.28
C GLN A 229 -4.90 -2.65 27.13
N VAL A 230 -5.95 -1.84 27.07
CA VAL A 230 -6.80 -1.72 25.88
C VAL A 230 -6.04 -0.91 24.83
N VAL A 231 -6.02 -1.39 23.59
CA VAL A 231 -5.49 -0.62 22.45
C VAL A 231 -6.56 0.38 22.05
N THR A 232 -6.34 1.65 22.39
CA THR A 232 -7.22 2.79 22.06
C THR A 232 -6.60 3.70 21.02
N GLU A 233 -5.34 3.46 20.69
CA GLU A 233 -4.57 4.16 19.68
C GLU A 233 -4.95 3.73 18.26
N GLY A 234 -4.70 4.62 17.29
CA GLY A 234 -4.87 4.32 15.87
C GLY A 234 -6.31 4.10 15.40
N HIS A 235 -6.44 3.45 14.25
CA HIS A 235 -7.70 2.95 13.71
C HIS A 235 -7.68 1.42 13.66
N GLY A 236 -8.71 0.76 14.21
CA GLY A 236 -8.86 -0.70 14.21
C GLY A 236 -8.50 -1.42 15.50
N GLY A 237 -8.00 -0.72 16.54
CA GLY A 237 -7.88 -1.26 17.89
C GLY A 237 -9.24 -1.51 18.54
N ILE A 238 -10.26 -0.76 18.13
CA ILE A 238 -11.67 -0.93 18.48
C ILE A 238 -12.49 -0.91 17.19
N ILE A 239 -13.40 -1.86 17.02
CA ILE A 239 -14.28 -1.99 15.85
C ILE A 239 -15.73 -2.11 16.33
N LEU A 240 -16.57 -1.15 15.94
CA LEU A 240 -17.98 -1.04 16.32
C LEU A 240 -18.90 -0.91 15.10
N MET A 241 -20.06 -1.56 15.15
CA MET A 241 -21.17 -1.36 14.23
C MET A 241 -22.05 -0.15 14.58
N ASP A 242 -22.89 0.27 13.64
CA ASP A 242 -23.93 1.27 13.86
C ASP A 242 -25.26 0.61 14.32
N VAL A 243 -26.24 1.44 14.68
CA VAL A 243 -27.64 1.03 14.94
C VAL A 243 -28.56 1.78 13.98
N VAL A 244 -29.24 1.04 13.11
CA VAL A 244 -30.09 1.57 12.02
C VAL A 244 -31.56 1.40 12.40
N ASP A 245 -32.27 2.49 12.63
CA ASP A 245 -33.69 2.52 13.09
C ASP A 245 -34.00 1.51 14.23
N GLY A 246 -33.06 1.39 15.17
CA GLY A 246 -33.16 0.50 16.33
C GLY A 246 -32.61 -0.92 16.13
N VAL A 247 -32.25 -1.30 14.90
CA VAL A 247 -31.63 -2.59 14.56
C VAL A 247 -30.11 -2.47 14.59
N VAL A 248 -29.44 -3.33 15.35
CA VAL A 248 -27.97 -3.36 15.43
C VAL A 248 -27.38 -3.90 14.12
N ALA A 249 -26.35 -3.25 13.60
CA ALA A 249 -25.69 -3.62 12.34
C ALA A 249 -24.59 -4.69 12.52
N GLY A 250 -24.88 -5.77 13.26
CA GLY A 250 -23.98 -6.89 13.49
C GLY A 250 -24.08 -7.42 14.92
N ASP A 251 -23.59 -8.64 15.14
CA ASP A 251 -23.68 -9.31 16.45
C ASP A 251 -22.38 -9.22 17.27
N LEU A 252 -21.27 -8.83 16.63
CA LEU A 252 -19.93 -8.79 17.21
C LEU A 252 -19.28 -7.40 17.09
N ILE A 253 -18.56 -7.01 18.13
CA ILE A 253 -17.57 -5.92 18.10
C ILE A 253 -16.16 -6.50 18.27
N SER A 254 -15.13 -5.69 18.00
CA SER A 254 -13.76 -6.01 18.40
C SER A 254 -13.20 -4.98 19.38
N VAL A 255 -12.45 -5.46 20.38
CA VAL A 255 -11.59 -4.64 21.23
C VAL A 255 -10.25 -5.36 21.37
N ALA A 256 -9.17 -4.72 20.92
CA ALA A 256 -7.84 -5.26 21.03
C ALA A 256 -7.24 -4.99 22.41
N LEU A 257 -6.64 -6.03 22.99
CA LEU A 257 -5.88 -5.96 24.23
C LEU A 257 -4.40 -6.26 23.94
N ARG A 258 -3.49 -5.56 24.61
CA ARG A 258 -2.05 -5.84 24.59
C ARG A 258 -1.54 -6.25 25.95
N ASN A 259 -0.71 -7.29 26.01
CA ASN A 259 -0.05 -7.72 27.24
C ASN A 259 1.30 -7.01 27.41
N VAL A 260 1.39 -6.14 28.42
CA VAL A 260 2.59 -5.40 28.83
C VAL A 260 3.31 -6.06 30.03
N GLY A 261 2.69 -7.08 30.64
CA GLY A 261 3.26 -7.91 31.71
C GLY A 261 4.41 -8.81 31.25
N ALA A 262 5.05 -9.50 32.21
CA ALA A 262 6.14 -10.44 31.94
C ALA A 262 5.64 -11.86 31.59
N GLU A 263 4.41 -12.15 31.97
CA GLU A 263 3.78 -13.47 31.96
C GLU A 263 2.55 -13.47 31.05
N SER A 264 2.22 -14.62 30.47
CA SER A 264 0.98 -14.76 29.68
C SER A 264 -0.23 -14.58 30.60
N VAL A 265 -1.26 -13.92 30.10
CA VAL A 265 -2.53 -13.73 30.82
C VAL A 265 -3.65 -14.47 30.11
N ARG A 266 -4.60 -15.03 30.85
CA ARG A 266 -5.79 -15.66 30.28
C ARG A 266 -7.02 -14.81 30.59
N ILE A 267 -7.71 -14.37 29.53
CA ILE A 267 -8.93 -13.56 29.65
C ILE A 267 -10.08 -14.49 30.05
N THR A 268 -10.74 -14.19 31.17
CA THR A 268 -11.78 -15.07 31.74
C THR A 268 -13.19 -14.60 31.48
N GLU A 269 -13.41 -13.29 31.36
CA GLU A 269 -14.74 -12.69 31.27
C GLU A 269 -14.65 -11.32 30.58
N VAL A 270 -15.68 -10.94 29.83
CA VAL A 270 -15.97 -9.54 29.51
C VAL A 270 -17.38 -9.23 30.00
N LYS A 271 -17.59 -8.04 30.57
CA LYS A 271 -18.93 -7.57 30.94
C LYS A 271 -19.08 -6.07 30.73
N VAL A 272 -20.32 -5.64 30.50
CA VAL A 272 -20.69 -4.22 30.46
C VAL A 272 -20.64 -3.65 31.88
N VAL A 273 -20.04 -2.48 32.07
CA VAL A 273 -19.98 -1.76 33.37
C VAL A 273 -20.59 -0.35 33.32
N HIS A 274 -20.82 0.18 32.13
CA HIS A 274 -21.58 1.39 31.86
C HIS A 274 -22.47 1.10 30.63
N GLY A 275 -23.72 1.59 30.60
CA GLY A 275 -24.71 1.16 29.59
C GLY A 275 -25.41 -0.17 29.92
N LEU A 276 -25.33 -0.62 31.18
CA LEU A 276 -25.84 -1.92 31.66
C LEU A 276 -27.35 -2.09 31.51
N GLU A 277 -28.10 -0.99 31.46
CA GLU A 277 -29.54 -0.95 31.21
C GLU A 277 -29.91 -1.22 29.74
N ARG A 278 -28.95 -1.08 28.82
CA ARG A 278 -29.15 -1.25 27.37
C ARG A 278 -28.41 -2.46 26.78
N PHE A 279 -27.21 -2.77 27.28
CA PHE A 279 -26.30 -3.72 26.64
C PHE A 279 -25.97 -4.95 27.51
N VAL A 280 -25.67 -6.05 26.83
CA VAL A 280 -25.00 -7.25 27.37
C VAL A 280 -23.81 -7.57 26.46
N ALA A 281 -22.70 -7.99 27.04
CA ALA A 281 -21.49 -8.38 26.32
C ALA A 281 -20.99 -9.75 26.78
N GLN A 282 -20.46 -10.56 25.86
CA GLN A 282 -19.86 -11.86 26.13
C GLN A 282 -18.66 -12.09 25.19
N LEU A 283 -17.64 -12.83 25.63
CA LEU A 283 -16.56 -13.29 24.74
C LEU A 283 -17.12 -14.33 23.77
N ARG A 284 -16.82 -14.20 22.47
CA ARG A 284 -17.22 -15.22 21.48
C ARG A 284 -16.43 -16.52 21.67
N ASP A 285 -15.13 -16.39 21.91
CA ASP A 285 -14.20 -17.51 22.02
C ASP A 285 -14.09 -17.99 23.48
N ASP A 286 -13.81 -19.28 23.69
CA ASP A 286 -13.77 -19.88 25.02
C ASP A 286 -12.64 -19.31 25.89
N SER A 287 -13.04 -18.80 27.06
CA SER A 287 -12.18 -18.28 28.13
C SER A 287 -11.09 -19.26 28.63
N GLU A 288 -11.26 -20.57 28.44
CA GLU A 288 -10.20 -21.55 28.74
C GLU A 288 -9.06 -21.51 27.71
N THR A 289 -9.32 -21.01 26.50
CA THR A 289 -8.36 -20.96 25.38
C THR A 289 -7.79 -19.57 25.11
N LEU A 290 -8.39 -18.50 25.66
CA LEU A 290 -8.06 -17.13 25.32
C LEU A 290 -6.87 -16.56 26.13
N SER A 291 -5.66 -16.96 25.74
CA SER A 291 -4.39 -16.45 26.29
C SER A 291 -3.84 -15.26 25.49
N ILE A 292 -3.21 -14.29 26.16
CA ILE A 292 -2.41 -13.24 25.53
C ILE A 292 -0.97 -13.38 26.05
N SER A 293 -0.06 -13.84 25.19
CA SER A 293 1.37 -13.94 25.50
C SER A 293 2.02 -12.56 25.68
N PRO A 294 3.12 -12.43 26.47
CA PRO A 294 3.79 -11.15 26.71
C PRO A 294 4.16 -10.45 25.41
N THR A 295 3.95 -9.13 25.35
CA THR A 295 4.17 -8.22 24.21
C THR A 295 3.19 -8.38 23.04
N VAL A 296 2.31 -9.38 23.06
CA VAL A 296 1.35 -9.67 21.98
C VAL A 296 0.09 -8.80 22.10
N HIS A 297 -0.47 -8.45 20.95
CA HIS A 297 -1.73 -7.75 20.78
C HIS A 297 -2.75 -8.75 20.20
N ARG A 298 -3.96 -8.83 20.75
CA ARG A 298 -5.02 -9.72 20.25
C ARG A 298 -6.36 -8.95 20.10
N PRO A 299 -6.96 -8.88 18.90
CA PRO A 299 -8.27 -8.27 18.68
C PRO A 299 -9.40 -9.21 19.13
N LEU A 300 -9.93 -8.99 20.33
CA LEU A 300 -10.92 -9.90 20.91
C LEU A 300 -12.29 -9.73 20.25
N ALA A 301 -12.89 -10.83 19.81
CA ALA A 301 -14.27 -10.88 19.32
C ALA A 301 -15.25 -10.94 20.50
N ILE A 302 -16.12 -9.93 20.60
CA ILE A 302 -17.06 -9.76 21.71
C ILE A 302 -18.47 -9.70 21.13
N GLN A 303 -19.33 -10.62 21.53
CA GLN A 303 -20.75 -10.55 21.22
C GLN A 303 -21.37 -9.41 22.04
N LEU A 304 -22.04 -8.47 21.36
CA LEU A 304 -22.71 -7.33 21.99
C LEU A 304 -24.18 -7.30 21.56
N ALA A 305 -25.08 -7.47 22.53
CA ALA A 305 -26.52 -7.49 22.29
C ALA A 305 -27.22 -6.34 23.02
N LEU A 306 -28.30 -5.82 22.42
CA LEU A 306 -29.28 -5.00 23.12
C LEU A 306 -30.17 -5.86 24.02
N LYS A 307 -30.57 -5.32 25.16
CA LYS A 307 -31.59 -5.92 26.04
C LYS A 307 -33.00 -5.72 25.48
N ASP A 308 -33.90 -6.64 25.83
CA ASP A 308 -35.33 -6.50 25.54
C ASP A 308 -35.87 -5.18 26.10
N ASN A 309 -36.54 -4.41 25.25
CA ASN A 309 -37.07 -3.06 25.56
C ASN A 309 -36.00 -2.05 26.01
N ALA A 310 -34.73 -2.21 25.60
CA ALA A 310 -33.70 -1.20 25.81
C ALA A 310 -34.15 0.18 25.27
N ASP A 311 -34.07 1.21 26.10
CA ASP A 311 -34.31 2.58 25.67
C ASP A 311 -33.19 3.05 24.72
N LEU A 312 -33.53 3.30 23.45
CA LEU A 312 -32.58 3.78 22.43
C LEU A 312 -32.60 5.32 22.27
N SER A 313 -33.29 6.04 23.16
CA SER A 313 -33.25 7.50 23.21
C SER A 313 -31.88 8.02 23.69
N GLY A 314 -31.53 9.25 23.32
CA GLY A 314 -30.23 9.84 23.66
C GLY A 314 -29.03 9.15 22.99
N GLU A 315 -27.87 9.18 23.66
CA GLU A 315 -26.60 8.62 23.15
C GLU A 315 -26.43 7.14 23.58
N LEU A 316 -25.93 6.29 22.69
CA LEU A 316 -25.73 4.85 22.91
C LEU A 316 -24.30 4.56 23.42
N GLY A 317 -23.99 5.08 24.61
CA GLY A 317 -22.71 4.89 25.28
C GLY A 317 -22.64 3.61 26.14
N PHE A 318 -21.50 2.93 26.14
CA PHE A 318 -21.21 1.80 27.03
C PHE A 318 -19.71 1.65 27.34
N SER A 319 -19.36 0.92 28.39
CA SER A 319 -17.95 0.54 28.68
C SER A 319 -17.86 -0.92 29.08
N LEU A 320 -16.73 -1.55 28.74
CA LEU A 320 -16.45 -2.95 29.04
C LEU A 320 -15.39 -3.08 30.13
N GLU A 321 -15.53 -4.11 30.97
CA GLU A 321 -14.49 -4.61 31.88
C GLU A 321 -14.09 -6.02 31.46
N PHE A 322 -12.80 -6.23 31.19
CA PHE A 322 -12.20 -7.53 30.90
C PHE A 322 -11.53 -8.06 32.16
N SER A 323 -12.03 -9.18 32.70
CA SER A 323 -11.41 -9.89 33.81
C SER A 323 -10.37 -10.88 33.26
N PHE A 324 -9.20 -10.97 33.89
CA PHE A 324 -8.15 -11.92 33.48
C PHE A 324 -7.38 -12.48 34.67
N VAL A 325 -6.76 -13.64 34.45
CA VAL A 325 -5.86 -14.30 35.41
C VAL A 325 -4.44 -14.35 34.87
N ILE A 326 -3.47 -14.15 35.75
CA ILE A 326 -2.04 -14.23 35.44
C ILE A 326 -1.51 -15.60 35.89
N ASP A 327 -1.93 -16.03 37.08
CA ASP A 327 -1.76 -17.38 37.60
C ASP A 327 -2.99 -17.78 38.45
N ASN A 328 -2.91 -18.90 39.16
CA ASN A 328 -4.01 -19.40 39.99
C ASN A 328 -4.43 -18.45 41.13
N ASN A 329 -3.55 -17.55 41.57
CA ASN A 329 -3.72 -16.66 42.72
C ASN A 329 -3.87 -15.19 42.32
N ARG A 330 -3.27 -14.75 41.20
CA ARG A 330 -3.31 -13.37 40.72
C ARG A 330 -4.39 -13.17 39.66
N ARG A 331 -5.39 -12.34 39.99
CA ARG A 331 -6.45 -11.88 39.09
C ARG A 331 -6.43 -10.36 39.00
N ALA A 332 -6.80 -9.82 37.85
CA ALA A 332 -6.96 -8.39 37.64
C ALA A 332 -8.02 -8.12 36.56
N SER A 333 -8.32 -6.85 36.31
CA SER A 333 -9.17 -6.44 35.20
C SER A 333 -8.66 -5.17 34.53
N VAL A 334 -9.10 -4.93 33.30
CA VAL A 334 -8.86 -3.69 32.54
C VAL A 334 -10.19 -3.21 31.96
N ARG A 335 -10.36 -1.89 31.85
CA ARG A 335 -11.60 -1.26 31.36
C ARG A 335 -11.36 -0.44 30.11
N THR A 336 -12.36 -0.41 29.24
CA THR A 336 -12.42 0.56 28.13
C THR A 336 -12.86 1.93 28.65
N ASP A 337 -12.60 2.97 27.86
CA ASP A 337 -13.35 4.22 27.95
C ASP A 337 -14.81 4.02 27.48
N VAL A 338 -15.60 5.10 27.44
CA VAL A 338 -16.99 5.05 26.95
C VAL A 338 -16.99 4.93 25.43
N LEU A 339 -17.29 3.72 24.97
CA LEU A 339 -17.54 3.37 23.57
C LEU A 339 -18.94 3.84 23.17
N LYS A 340 -19.14 4.19 21.90
CA LYS A 340 -20.37 4.84 21.42
C LYS A 340 -20.82 4.24 20.09
N LEU A 341 -21.99 3.58 20.08
CA LEU A 341 -22.62 3.15 18.83
C LEU A 341 -23.26 4.36 18.14
N GLN A 342 -23.04 4.52 16.83
CA GLN A 342 -23.67 5.59 16.07
C GLN A 342 -25.09 5.19 15.69
N LYS A 343 -26.03 6.14 15.77
CA LYS A 343 -27.40 5.93 15.28
C LYS A 343 -27.53 6.42 13.85
N LYS A 344 -28.27 5.65 13.05
CA LYS A 344 -28.51 5.84 11.62
C LYS A 344 -29.98 5.63 11.32
N THR A 345 -30.46 6.27 10.25
CA THR A 345 -31.78 5.99 9.68
C THR A 345 -31.65 5.10 8.45
N TRP A 346 -32.64 4.26 8.20
CA TRP A 346 -32.68 3.41 7.01
C TRP A 346 -32.62 4.27 5.73
N GLY A 347 -31.76 3.87 4.80
CA GLY A 347 -31.42 4.68 3.63
C GLY A 347 -30.27 5.68 3.85
N GLU A 348 -29.67 5.74 5.03
CA GLU A 348 -28.33 6.32 5.19
C GLU A 348 -27.23 5.27 4.97
N ILE A 349 -25.98 5.73 4.77
CA ILE A 349 -24.82 4.87 4.84
C ILE A 349 -24.51 4.53 6.31
N TYR A 350 -24.43 3.24 6.61
CA TYR A 350 -24.14 2.71 7.94
C TYR A 350 -22.99 1.70 7.92
N LYS A 351 -22.28 1.59 9.05
CA LYS A 351 -21.26 0.55 9.26
C LYS A 351 -21.89 -0.72 9.80
N TYR A 352 -21.50 -1.87 9.25
CA TYR A 352 -21.82 -3.17 9.80
C TYR A 352 -20.55 -3.97 10.12
N THR A 353 -20.61 -4.82 11.13
CA THR A 353 -19.53 -5.75 11.50
C THR A 353 -19.80 -7.17 11.01
N PHE A 354 -18.73 -7.91 10.76
CA PHE A 354 -18.76 -9.29 10.30
C PHE A 354 -17.55 -10.09 10.83
N THR A 355 -17.65 -11.42 10.83
CA THR A 355 -16.49 -12.30 11.05
C THR A 355 -15.79 -12.54 9.72
N ASP A 356 -14.48 -12.34 9.66
CA ASP A 356 -13.66 -12.51 8.46
C ASP A 356 -13.02 -13.92 8.39
N PHE A 357 -12.33 -14.24 7.28
CA PHE A 357 -11.79 -15.57 6.95
C PHE A 357 -10.84 -16.21 7.99
N ASP A 358 -10.27 -15.43 8.90
CA ASP A 358 -9.38 -15.88 9.98
C ASP A 358 -10.07 -15.93 11.36
N GLY A 359 -11.36 -15.61 11.41
CA GLY A 359 -12.15 -15.51 12.63
C GLY A 359 -12.01 -14.17 13.36
N THR A 360 -11.31 -13.17 12.82
CA THR A 360 -11.33 -11.81 13.39
C THR A 360 -12.61 -11.07 13.04
N VAL A 361 -12.94 -10.02 13.81
CA VAL A 361 -14.10 -9.17 13.55
C VAL A 361 -13.65 -7.95 12.77
N HIS A 362 -14.24 -7.75 11.59
CA HIS A 362 -14.00 -6.61 10.72
C HIS A 362 -15.29 -5.82 10.48
N TYR A 363 -15.19 -4.68 9.79
CA TYR A 363 -16.32 -3.86 9.41
C TYR A 363 -16.24 -3.40 7.95
N ALA A 364 -17.41 -3.08 7.40
CA ALA A 364 -17.58 -2.43 6.10
C ALA A 364 -18.74 -1.41 6.22
N ALA A 365 -18.83 -0.47 5.28
CA ALA A 365 -19.99 0.40 5.16
C ALA A 365 -20.93 -0.09 4.05
N ALA A 366 -22.24 0.10 4.24
CA ALA A 366 -23.26 -0.27 3.26
C ALA A 366 -24.24 0.89 2.99
N PHE A 367 -24.70 0.98 1.74
CA PHE A 367 -25.81 1.81 1.30
C PHE A 367 -26.93 0.88 0.78
N PRO A 368 -28.10 0.82 1.45
CA PRO A 368 -29.18 -0.06 1.03
C PRO A 368 -29.96 0.44 -0.21
N PRO A 369 -30.58 -0.47 -0.98
CA PRO A 369 -31.51 -0.10 -2.06
C PRO A 369 -32.73 0.65 -1.50
N SER A 370 -33.23 1.64 -2.25
CA SER A 370 -34.38 2.45 -1.82
C SER A 370 -35.75 1.88 -2.19
N ARG A 371 -35.81 0.88 -3.09
CA ARG A 371 -37.04 0.19 -3.53
C ARG A 371 -36.86 -1.34 -3.58
N PRO A 372 -36.46 -2.01 -2.48
CA PRO A 372 -36.28 -3.47 -2.45
C PRO A 372 -37.53 -4.28 -2.82
N GLU A 373 -38.71 -3.67 -2.78
CA GLU A 373 -40.00 -4.23 -3.21
C GLU A 373 -40.22 -4.24 -4.73
N ALA A 374 -39.44 -3.46 -5.50
CA ALA A 374 -39.61 -3.34 -6.95
C ALA A 374 -39.05 -4.54 -7.74
N ILE A 375 -38.22 -5.39 -7.13
CA ILE A 375 -37.65 -6.59 -7.75
C ILE A 375 -37.96 -7.87 -6.97
N SER A 376 -38.22 -8.95 -7.72
CA SER A 376 -38.58 -10.28 -7.19
C SER A 376 -37.40 -11.26 -7.09
N THR A 377 -36.18 -10.80 -7.40
CA THR A 377 -34.91 -11.54 -7.28
C THR A 377 -34.00 -10.87 -6.24
N SER A 378 -32.87 -11.50 -5.87
CA SER A 378 -31.85 -10.84 -5.04
C SER A 378 -31.27 -9.60 -5.74
N ALA A 379 -30.86 -8.62 -4.96
CA ALA A 379 -30.25 -7.39 -5.46
C ALA A 379 -28.76 -7.61 -5.82
N PRO A 380 -28.26 -7.02 -6.93
CA PRO A 380 -26.84 -6.96 -7.20
C PRO A 380 -26.12 -6.06 -6.20
N ILE A 381 -24.79 -6.13 -6.19
CA ILE A 381 -23.94 -5.32 -5.31
C ILE A 381 -22.96 -4.48 -6.14
N LEU A 382 -22.93 -3.18 -5.93
CA LEU A 382 -21.85 -2.30 -6.32
C LEU A 382 -20.78 -2.35 -5.23
N VAL A 383 -19.67 -3.04 -5.48
CA VAL A 383 -18.52 -3.08 -4.58
C VAL A 383 -17.59 -1.90 -4.89
N ALA A 384 -17.35 -1.04 -3.90
CA ALA A 384 -16.60 0.20 -4.02
C ALA A 384 -15.29 0.11 -3.22
N LEU A 385 -14.17 -0.07 -3.93
CA LEU A 385 -12.84 -0.22 -3.33
C LEU A 385 -12.13 1.14 -3.20
N HIS A 386 -11.61 1.44 -2.01
CA HIS A 386 -11.01 2.74 -1.69
C HIS A 386 -9.55 2.91 -2.19
N GLY A 387 -9.10 4.17 -2.28
CA GLY A 387 -7.70 4.52 -2.52
C GLY A 387 -6.79 4.16 -1.35
N ALA A 388 -5.48 4.20 -1.55
CA ALA A 388 -4.50 3.92 -0.51
C ALA A 388 -4.53 4.99 0.61
N GLY A 389 -4.32 4.57 1.85
CA GLY A 389 -4.32 5.46 3.02
C GLY A 389 -5.70 6.02 3.37
N ARG A 390 -6.80 5.36 2.98
CA ARG A 390 -8.18 5.80 3.26
C ARG A 390 -8.86 4.84 4.22
N GLU A 391 -9.06 5.25 5.46
CA GLU A 391 -9.91 4.52 6.42
C GLU A 391 -11.38 4.84 6.12
N VAL A 392 -12.24 3.81 6.06
CA VAL A 392 -13.64 3.96 5.58
C VAL A 392 -14.46 4.79 6.57
N GLU A 393 -14.26 4.58 7.87
CA GLU A 393 -14.93 5.31 8.95
C GLU A 393 -14.63 6.83 8.96
N THR A 394 -13.39 7.23 8.67
CA THR A 394 -12.94 8.62 8.80
C THR A 394 -12.75 9.35 7.47
N SER A 395 -13.22 8.77 6.36
CA SER A 395 -13.19 9.39 5.03
C SER A 395 -14.60 9.80 4.54
N PRO A 396 -15.24 10.86 5.08
CA PRO A 396 -16.56 11.33 4.63
C PRO A 396 -16.68 11.48 3.11
N PHE A 397 -15.63 12.00 2.49
CA PHE A 397 -15.48 12.12 1.04
C PHE A 397 -15.66 10.79 0.29
N TRP A 398 -15.05 9.69 0.76
CA TRP A 398 -15.18 8.38 0.13
C TRP A 398 -16.61 7.83 0.25
N LEU A 399 -17.24 8.03 1.43
CA LEU A 399 -18.63 7.64 1.67
C LEU A 399 -19.61 8.47 0.82
N GLN A 400 -19.34 9.76 0.63
CA GLN A 400 -20.23 10.72 -0.06
C GLN A 400 -20.16 10.66 -1.60
N GLU A 401 -19.13 10.04 -2.18
CA GLU A 401 -19.02 9.86 -3.64
C GLU A 401 -20.05 8.88 -4.22
N TYR A 402 -20.69 8.07 -3.37
CA TYR A 402 -21.72 7.11 -3.75
C TYR A 402 -23.11 7.58 -3.29
N GLN A 403 -24.08 7.50 -4.21
CA GLN A 403 -25.47 7.90 -3.98
C GLN A 403 -26.38 6.66 -3.98
N GLN A 404 -27.46 6.71 -3.19
CA GLN A 404 -28.42 5.61 -3.09
C GLN A 404 -28.94 5.18 -4.46
N ARG A 405 -29.07 3.87 -4.64
CA ARG A 405 -29.67 3.24 -5.81
C ARG A 405 -31.06 2.73 -5.49
N GLU A 406 -31.91 2.60 -6.52
CA GLU A 406 -33.25 2.06 -6.29
C GLU A 406 -33.20 0.56 -5.94
N ASN A 407 -32.39 -0.24 -6.65
CA ASN A 407 -32.45 -1.70 -6.60
C ASN A 407 -31.10 -2.40 -6.31
N THR A 408 -30.01 -1.65 -6.15
CA THR A 408 -28.63 -2.14 -5.96
C THR A 408 -28.09 -1.79 -4.58
N TRP A 409 -27.46 -2.74 -3.89
CA TRP A 409 -26.67 -2.44 -2.69
C TRP A 409 -25.34 -1.79 -3.07
N ILE A 410 -24.87 -0.80 -2.30
CA ILE A 410 -23.47 -0.34 -2.39
C ILE A 410 -22.73 -0.82 -1.15
N VAL A 411 -21.59 -1.49 -1.33
CA VAL A 411 -20.76 -1.98 -0.22
C VAL A 411 -19.35 -1.40 -0.37
N LEU A 412 -18.87 -0.77 0.70
CA LEU A 412 -17.55 -0.14 0.79
C LEU A 412 -16.72 -0.94 1.82
N PRO A 413 -16.06 -2.04 1.40
CA PRO A 413 -15.22 -2.86 2.26
C PRO A 413 -13.92 -2.12 2.63
N THR A 414 -13.35 -2.49 3.78
CA THR A 414 -12.12 -1.89 4.33
C THR A 414 -10.82 -2.56 3.85
N GLY A 415 -10.90 -3.73 3.20
CA GLY A 415 -9.71 -4.49 2.81
C GLY A 415 -8.81 -4.84 4.00
N ARG A 416 -9.39 -4.92 5.21
CA ARG A 416 -8.77 -5.03 6.54
C ARG A 416 -8.07 -3.77 7.07
N SER A 417 -7.44 -2.92 6.27
CA SER A 417 -6.77 -1.69 6.74
C SER A 417 -6.62 -0.61 5.65
N PRO A 418 -6.37 0.68 6.01
CA PRO A 418 -6.36 1.79 5.05
C PRO A 418 -5.39 1.69 3.86
N TRP A 419 -4.26 0.99 4.02
CA TRP A 419 -3.39 0.59 2.90
C TRP A 419 -3.64 -0.86 2.48
N GLY A 420 -4.05 -1.72 3.44
CA GLY A 420 -4.35 -3.12 3.22
C GLY A 420 -3.15 -3.90 2.68
N TYR A 421 -3.47 -5.01 2.06
CA TYR A 421 -2.59 -5.75 1.15
C TYR A 421 -2.92 -5.38 -0.30
N ASP A 422 -3.07 -4.11 -0.67
CA ASP A 422 -3.33 -3.67 -2.07
C ASP A 422 -4.45 -4.45 -2.81
N TRP A 423 -5.51 -4.82 -2.08
CA TRP A 423 -6.61 -5.67 -2.58
C TRP A 423 -6.21 -7.08 -3.02
N HIS A 424 -5.04 -7.56 -2.60
CA HIS A 424 -4.50 -8.91 -2.79
C HIS A 424 -4.76 -9.80 -1.57
N GLY A 425 -4.67 -11.12 -1.75
CA GLY A 425 -4.69 -12.15 -0.69
C GLY A 425 -5.70 -11.92 0.43
N ALA A 426 -5.21 -11.65 1.64
CA ALA A 426 -6.04 -11.37 2.82
C ALA A 426 -7.04 -10.22 2.61
N SER A 427 -6.66 -9.15 1.89
CA SER A 427 -7.58 -8.04 1.61
C SER A 427 -8.71 -8.43 0.66
N ILE A 428 -8.50 -9.34 -0.31
CA ILE A 428 -9.61 -9.79 -1.16
C ILE A 428 -10.54 -10.77 -0.44
N LYS A 429 -10.00 -11.62 0.45
CA LYS A 429 -10.86 -12.48 1.29
C LYS A 429 -11.77 -11.66 2.20
N ASN A 430 -11.27 -10.55 2.75
CA ASN A 430 -12.08 -9.60 3.52
C ASN A 430 -13.22 -8.98 2.71
N VAL A 431 -12.98 -8.61 1.44
CA VAL A 431 -14.03 -8.14 0.52
C VAL A 431 -15.11 -9.23 0.36
N MET A 432 -14.72 -10.47 0.08
CA MET A 432 -15.69 -11.57 -0.13
C MET A 432 -16.49 -11.85 1.15
N ASN A 433 -15.85 -11.93 2.32
CA ASN A 433 -16.52 -12.17 3.60
C ASN A 433 -17.46 -11.01 3.99
N ALA A 434 -17.11 -9.75 3.68
CA ALA A 434 -18.00 -8.61 3.89
C ALA A 434 -19.30 -8.75 3.08
N LEU A 435 -19.19 -9.16 1.81
CA LEU A 435 -20.32 -9.34 0.88
C LEU A 435 -21.18 -10.55 1.28
N GLU A 436 -20.55 -11.68 1.59
CA GLU A 436 -21.21 -12.91 2.01
C GLU A 436 -21.93 -12.73 3.36
N SER A 437 -21.31 -12.04 4.33
CA SER A 437 -21.94 -11.76 5.63
C SER A 437 -23.15 -10.83 5.49
N LEU A 438 -23.07 -9.78 4.67
CA LEU A 438 -24.23 -8.92 4.37
C LEU A 438 -25.36 -9.74 3.72
N ALA A 439 -25.03 -10.65 2.80
CA ALA A 439 -26.00 -11.51 2.12
C ALA A 439 -26.67 -12.54 3.05
N GLN A 440 -25.94 -13.09 4.01
CA GLN A 440 -26.43 -14.13 4.93
C GLN A 440 -27.18 -13.56 6.15
N HIS A 441 -26.71 -12.45 6.74
CA HIS A 441 -27.19 -11.98 8.03
C HIS A 441 -28.07 -10.71 7.98
N LEU A 442 -28.02 -9.95 6.86
CA LEU A 442 -28.73 -8.67 6.71
C LEU A 442 -28.56 -7.71 7.93
N PRO A 443 -27.32 -7.46 8.41
CA PRO A 443 -27.07 -6.58 9.55
C PRO A 443 -27.64 -5.19 9.32
N GLY A 444 -28.33 -4.64 10.32
CA GLY A 444 -28.94 -3.30 10.26
C GLY A 444 -30.21 -3.21 9.40
N VAL A 445 -30.66 -4.30 8.77
CA VAL A 445 -31.88 -4.28 7.95
C VAL A 445 -33.13 -4.38 8.83
N PRO A 446 -34.09 -3.43 8.73
CA PRO A 446 -35.38 -3.47 9.41
C PRO A 446 -36.15 -4.76 9.16
N SER A 447 -36.82 -5.25 10.21
CA SER A 447 -37.46 -6.57 10.26
C SER A 447 -38.47 -6.83 9.14
N GLU A 448 -39.23 -5.80 8.80
CA GLU A 448 -40.30 -5.75 7.81
C GLU A 448 -39.78 -5.84 6.37
N LEU A 449 -38.52 -5.47 6.13
CA LEU A 449 -37.88 -5.55 4.82
C LEU A 449 -37.24 -6.93 4.57
N ARG A 450 -36.84 -7.67 5.62
CA ARG A 450 -36.08 -8.94 5.51
C ARG A 450 -36.76 -10.03 4.67
N GLY A 451 -38.08 -9.98 4.52
CA GLY A 451 -38.84 -10.91 3.68
C GLY A 451 -38.78 -10.63 2.17
N LEU A 452 -38.31 -9.45 1.75
CA LEU A 452 -38.29 -9.04 0.35
C LEU A 452 -37.18 -9.77 -0.43
N ALA A 453 -37.39 -10.00 -1.72
CA ALA A 453 -36.35 -10.55 -2.57
C ALA A 453 -35.25 -9.51 -2.82
N GLY A 454 -35.64 -8.30 -3.24
CA GLY A 454 -34.72 -7.20 -3.54
C GLY A 454 -33.98 -6.60 -2.34
N ILE A 455 -34.24 -7.03 -1.10
CA ILE A 455 -33.35 -6.67 0.02
C ILE A 455 -32.14 -7.58 0.11
N ARG A 456 -32.21 -8.83 -0.39
CA ARG A 456 -31.15 -9.83 -0.23
C ARG A 456 -30.02 -9.55 -1.23
N PRO A 457 -28.81 -9.17 -0.79
CA PRO A 457 -27.65 -9.01 -1.67
C PRO A 457 -27.24 -10.34 -2.33
N ASP A 458 -26.63 -10.26 -3.50
CA ASP A 458 -26.07 -11.40 -4.25
C ASP A 458 -24.55 -11.25 -4.41
N PRO A 459 -23.72 -12.00 -3.64
CA PRO A 459 -22.26 -11.90 -3.67
C PRO A 459 -21.62 -12.50 -4.93
N GLU A 460 -22.41 -13.05 -5.85
CA GLU A 460 -21.97 -13.43 -7.19
C GLU A 460 -22.31 -12.38 -8.27
N ARG A 461 -23.19 -11.40 -7.99
CA ARG A 461 -23.59 -10.35 -8.95
C ARG A 461 -23.00 -8.99 -8.59
N LEU A 462 -21.73 -8.81 -8.95
CA LEU A 462 -20.94 -7.64 -8.58
C LEU A 462 -20.76 -6.65 -9.74
N PHE A 463 -21.11 -5.39 -9.50
CA PHE A 463 -20.56 -4.26 -10.26
C PHE A 463 -19.34 -3.74 -9.51
N ILE A 464 -18.18 -3.71 -10.17
CA ILE A 464 -16.89 -3.52 -9.48
C ILE A 464 -16.36 -2.10 -9.75
N ALA A 465 -16.18 -1.29 -8.71
CA ALA A 465 -15.71 0.08 -8.81
C ALA A 465 -14.58 0.39 -7.83
N GLY A 466 -13.76 1.40 -8.14
CA GLY A 466 -12.77 1.91 -7.21
C GLY A 466 -11.86 2.98 -7.81
N HIS A 467 -11.17 3.72 -6.95
CA HIS A 467 -10.22 4.79 -7.33
C HIS A 467 -8.79 4.48 -6.88
N SER A 468 -7.79 4.83 -7.70
CA SER A 468 -6.36 4.70 -7.36
C SER A 468 -5.99 3.27 -6.98
N ASN A 469 -5.65 2.99 -5.72
CA ASN A 469 -5.46 1.62 -5.22
C ASN A 469 -6.71 0.75 -5.44
N GLY A 470 -7.89 1.26 -5.13
CA GLY A 470 -9.16 0.57 -5.42
C GLY A 470 -9.47 0.49 -6.91
N GLY A 471 -8.89 1.38 -7.74
CA GLY A 471 -8.93 1.26 -9.19
C GLY A 471 -8.09 0.08 -9.68
N GLN A 472 -6.93 -0.17 -9.07
CA GLN A 472 -6.16 -1.41 -9.26
C GLN A 472 -6.91 -2.62 -8.68
N GLY A 473 -7.55 -2.51 -7.52
CA GLY A 473 -8.38 -3.56 -6.93
C GLY A 473 -9.56 -3.93 -7.85
N ALA A 474 -10.15 -2.95 -8.54
CA ALA A 474 -11.19 -3.17 -9.53
C ALA A 474 -10.66 -3.91 -10.78
N TRP A 475 -9.44 -3.60 -11.24
CA TRP A 475 -8.76 -4.42 -12.25
C TRP A 475 -8.51 -5.85 -11.75
N PHE A 476 -8.03 -6.00 -10.52
CA PHE A 476 -7.73 -7.30 -9.91
C PHE A 476 -8.98 -8.18 -9.80
N LEU A 477 -10.05 -7.70 -9.15
CA LEU A 477 -11.33 -8.40 -9.06
C LEU A 477 -11.87 -8.82 -10.43
N THR A 478 -11.86 -7.91 -11.41
CA THR A 478 -12.45 -8.18 -12.74
C THR A 478 -11.60 -9.15 -13.58
N THR A 479 -10.29 -9.22 -13.34
CA THR A 479 -9.38 -10.15 -14.02
C THR A 479 -9.30 -11.51 -13.32
N HIS A 480 -9.47 -11.56 -12.00
CA HIS A 480 -9.30 -12.77 -11.18
C HIS A 480 -10.61 -13.48 -10.80
N TYR A 481 -11.72 -12.75 -10.70
CA TYR A 481 -13.06 -13.29 -10.42
C TYR A 481 -14.08 -12.91 -11.52
N PRO A 482 -13.77 -13.17 -12.81
CA PRO A 482 -14.55 -12.66 -13.93
C PRO A 482 -15.98 -13.22 -14.01
N ASP A 483 -16.28 -14.38 -13.43
CA ASP A 483 -17.64 -14.89 -13.38
C ASP A 483 -18.56 -14.07 -12.47
N LYS A 484 -18.02 -13.39 -11.44
CA LYS A 484 -18.78 -12.51 -10.52
C LYS A 484 -19.15 -11.15 -11.12
N ALA A 485 -18.51 -10.75 -12.22
CA ALA A 485 -18.60 -9.39 -12.74
C ALA A 485 -19.82 -9.19 -13.67
N ILE A 486 -20.69 -8.25 -13.29
CA ILE A 486 -21.69 -7.63 -14.17
C ILE A 486 -20.98 -6.67 -15.13
N ALA A 487 -20.24 -5.72 -14.57
CA ALA A 487 -19.44 -4.71 -15.26
C ALA A 487 -18.43 -4.08 -14.27
N ALA A 488 -17.47 -3.30 -14.76
CA ALA A 488 -16.49 -2.61 -13.90
C ALA A 488 -16.14 -1.18 -14.32
N THR A 489 -15.82 -0.35 -13.32
CA THR A 489 -15.34 1.04 -13.47
C THR A 489 -14.06 1.32 -12.67
N PRO A 490 -12.90 0.83 -13.13
CA PRO A 490 -11.61 1.16 -12.53
C PRO A 490 -11.22 2.61 -12.85
N ALA A 491 -11.20 3.47 -11.83
CA ALA A 491 -10.82 4.87 -11.96
C ALA A 491 -9.38 5.11 -11.49
N ALA A 492 -8.55 5.76 -12.30
CA ALA A 492 -7.12 6.04 -12.02
C ALA A 492 -6.33 4.83 -11.47
N GLY A 493 -6.69 3.62 -11.90
CA GLY A 493 -6.12 2.37 -11.40
C GLY A 493 -4.80 2.01 -12.05
N TYR A 494 -3.76 1.77 -11.23
CA TYR A 494 -2.46 1.32 -11.72
C TYR A 494 -2.50 -0.17 -12.13
N VAL A 495 -1.56 -0.59 -12.98
CA VAL A 495 -1.55 -1.96 -13.52
C VAL A 495 -1.12 -2.97 -12.46
N ASN A 496 0.07 -2.79 -11.90
CA ASN A 496 0.69 -3.59 -10.84
C ASN A 496 1.71 -2.75 -10.07
N ILE A 497 2.10 -3.18 -8.86
CA ILE A 497 2.97 -2.40 -7.97
C ILE A 497 4.34 -2.11 -8.60
N LYS A 498 4.90 -3.07 -9.35
CA LYS A 498 6.19 -2.99 -10.05
C LYS A 498 6.25 -1.91 -11.14
N GLN A 499 5.10 -1.49 -11.68
CA GLN A 499 4.99 -0.42 -12.68
C GLN A 499 4.54 0.91 -12.07
N TYR A 500 3.88 0.89 -10.90
CA TYR A 500 3.50 2.10 -10.17
C TYR A 500 4.71 2.76 -9.49
N ALA A 501 5.50 1.97 -8.75
CA ALA A 501 6.79 2.37 -8.20
C ALA A 501 7.87 1.39 -8.70
N PRO A 502 8.70 1.76 -9.71
CA PRO A 502 9.57 0.83 -10.43
C PRO A 502 10.59 0.07 -9.57
N TYR A 503 10.60 -1.26 -9.69
CA TYR A 503 11.60 -2.13 -9.05
C TYR A 503 12.94 -2.15 -9.81
N SER A 504 13.04 -1.43 -10.94
CA SER A 504 14.29 -1.26 -11.71
C SER A 504 15.40 -0.59 -10.92
N ASN A 505 15.04 0.17 -9.88
CA ASN A 505 15.95 1.03 -9.13
C ASN A 505 16.38 0.41 -7.79
N TRP A 506 16.08 -0.88 -7.58
CA TRP A 506 16.57 -1.67 -6.45
C TRP A 506 18.12 -1.74 -6.47
N LEU A 507 18.75 -1.44 -5.33
CA LEU A 507 20.21 -1.56 -5.13
C LEU A 507 20.71 -3.00 -5.37
N SER A 508 19.89 -3.97 -5.02
CA SER A 508 20.09 -5.42 -5.18
C SER A 508 20.24 -5.85 -6.64
N ASN A 509 19.82 -5.03 -7.61
CA ASN A 509 20.09 -5.30 -9.03
C ASN A 509 21.59 -5.33 -9.36
N SER A 510 22.43 -4.68 -8.56
CA SER A 510 23.90 -4.71 -8.70
C SER A 510 24.54 -6.00 -8.18
N TYR A 511 23.81 -6.78 -7.39
CA TYR A 511 24.29 -8.01 -6.72
C TYR A 511 23.60 -9.28 -7.21
N THR A 512 22.67 -9.19 -8.17
CA THR A 512 21.83 -10.31 -8.62
C THR A 512 21.76 -10.44 -10.14
N ASP A 513 21.82 -11.68 -10.64
CA ASP A 513 21.66 -11.96 -12.06
C ASP A 513 20.18 -11.90 -12.50
N SER A 514 19.93 -12.05 -13.80
CA SER A 514 18.56 -12.04 -14.35
C SER A 514 17.73 -13.29 -14.01
N TYR A 515 18.38 -14.40 -13.61
CA TYR A 515 17.71 -15.66 -13.27
C TYR A 515 17.12 -15.59 -11.87
N LEU A 516 17.92 -15.21 -10.87
CA LEU A 516 17.47 -14.99 -9.49
C LEU A 516 16.38 -13.90 -9.43
N ARG A 517 16.56 -12.78 -10.13
CA ARG A 517 15.52 -11.73 -10.23
C ARG A 517 14.22 -12.23 -10.87
N GLY A 518 14.31 -13.17 -11.82
CA GLY A 518 13.14 -13.84 -12.40
C GLY A 518 12.38 -14.69 -11.38
N ILE A 519 13.08 -15.45 -10.54
CA ILE A 519 12.50 -16.27 -9.46
C ILE A 519 11.85 -15.37 -8.39
N LEU A 520 12.57 -14.35 -7.92
CA LEU A 520 12.04 -13.38 -6.95
C LEU A 520 10.81 -12.66 -7.51
N GLY A 521 10.88 -12.20 -8.75
CA GLY A 521 9.78 -11.53 -9.45
C GLY A 521 8.54 -12.41 -9.68
N SER A 522 8.69 -13.74 -9.73
CA SER A 522 7.54 -14.65 -9.87
C SER A 522 6.68 -14.73 -8.61
N ALA A 523 7.25 -14.48 -7.44
CA ALA A 523 6.55 -14.49 -6.15
C ALA A 523 5.48 -13.38 -5.99
N ILE A 524 5.38 -12.43 -6.93
CA ILE A 524 4.29 -11.45 -6.99
C ILE A 524 3.67 -11.34 -8.39
N ALA A 525 3.99 -12.25 -9.31
CA ALA A 525 3.55 -12.19 -10.71
C ALA A 525 2.06 -12.50 -10.90
N GLU A 526 1.39 -13.05 -9.88
CA GLU A 526 -0.07 -13.17 -9.88
C GLU A 526 -0.78 -11.81 -9.84
N TYR A 527 -0.14 -10.77 -9.29
CA TYR A 527 -0.71 -9.42 -9.22
C TYR A 527 -0.43 -8.57 -10.47
N ASP A 528 0.13 -9.16 -11.52
CA ASP A 528 0.33 -8.54 -12.84
C ASP A 528 -0.98 -8.58 -13.65
N ASN A 529 -1.93 -7.70 -13.29
CA ASN A 529 -3.26 -7.61 -13.91
C ASN A 529 -3.25 -7.58 -15.46
N ASP A 530 -2.20 -7.03 -16.07
CA ASP A 530 -2.02 -6.99 -17.52
C ASP A 530 -1.86 -8.37 -18.17
N VAL A 531 -1.29 -9.35 -17.45
CA VAL A 531 -1.15 -10.74 -17.90
C VAL A 531 -2.51 -11.45 -17.96
N TYR A 532 -3.43 -11.07 -17.07
CA TYR A 532 -4.75 -11.68 -16.88
C TYR A 532 -5.86 -11.05 -17.73
N MET A 533 -5.58 -10.03 -18.54
CA MET A 533 -6.61 -9.28 -19.30
C MET A 533 -7.48 -10.13 -20.24
N SER A 534 -7.03 -11.32 -20.66
CA SER A 534 -7.88 -12.27 -21.42
C SER A 534 -9.13 -12.70 -20.64
N ASN A 535 -9.06 -12.70 -19.31
CA ASN A 535 -10.17 -13.07 -18.43
C ASN A 535 -11.31 -12.05 -18.47
N THR A 536 -11.05 -10.81 -18.90
CA THR A 536 -12.06 -9.75 -18.99
C THR A 536 -12.95 -9.86 -20.24
N VAL A 537 -12.63 -10.73 -21.20
CA VAL A 537 -13.39 -10.86 -22.45
C VAL A 537 -14.84 -11.24 -22.16
N GLY A 538 -15.76 -10.39 -22.64
CA GLY A 538 -17.21 -10.48 -22.39
C GLY A 538 -17.74 -9.57 -21.26
N ILE A 539 -16.88 -8.93 -20.47
CA ILE A 539 -17.28 -8.05 -19.36
C ILE A 539 -17.26 -6.59 -19.84
N PRO A 540 -18.35 -5.81 -19.68
CA PRO A 540 -18.35 -4.38 -19.93
C PRO A 540 -17.45 -3.64 -18.93
N ILE A 541 -16.51 -2.84 -19.42
CA ILE A 541 -15.59 -2.08 -18.57
C ILE A 541 -15.45 -0.63 -19.08
N LEU A 542 -15.53 0.33 -18.17
CA LEU A 542 -15.26 1.75 -18.40
C LEU A 542 -14.14 2.23 -17.47
N ALA A 543 -12.91 2.27 -17.99
CA ALA A 543 -11.79 2.87 -17.28
C ALA A 543 -11.90 4.40 -17.35
N ARG A 544 -11.63 5.12 -16.24
CA ARG A 544 -11.72 6.59 -16.19
C ARG A 544 -10.50 7.21 -15.51
N VAL A 545 -9.95 8.28 -16.06
CA VAL A 545 -8.71 8.91 -15.55
C VAL A 545 -8.64 10.39 -15.98
N GLY A 546 -7.96 11.23 -15.21
CA GLY A 546 -7.64 12.60 -15.61
C GLY A 546 -6.42 12.62 -16.55
N SER A 547 -6.45 13.42 -17.63
CA SER A 547 -5.36 13.41 -18.63
C SER A 547 -4.04 13.96 -18.09
N ALA A 548 -4.07 14.65 -16.95
CA ALA A 548 -2.93 15.23 -16.25
C ALA A 548 -2.70 14.55 -14.87
N ASP A 549 -3.23 13.34 -14.67
CA ASP A 549 -2.91 12.51 -13.50
C ASP A 549 -1.40 12.21 -13.46
N ASP A 550 -0.71 12.78 -12.48
CA ASP A 550 0.71 12.65 -12.24
C ASP A 550 1.04 11.52 -11.23
N ASN A 551 0.07 11.11 -10.41
CA ASN A 551 0.22 10.05 -9.43
C ASN A 551 0.01 8.67 -10.06
N VAL A 552 -1.10 8.43 -10.77
CA VAL A 552 -1.30 7.22 -11.58
C VAL A 552 -1.49 7.60 -13.05
N PRO A 553 -0.39 7.72 -13.82
CA PRO A 553 -0.45 8.23 -15.18
C PRO A 553 -1.46 7.48 -16.08
N PRO A 554 -2.17 8.18 -16.99
CA PRO A 554 -3.15 7.60 -17.92
C PRO A 554 -2.61 6.42 -18.75
N PHE A 555 -1.29 6.30 -18.88
CA PHE A 555 -0.60 5.11 -19.40
C PHE A 555 -1.17 3.80 -18.83
N SER A 556 -1.43 3.72 -17.52
CA SER A 556 -1.96 2.50 -16.87
C SER A 556 -3.32 2.13 -17.43
N SER A 557 -4.28 3.06 -17.43
CA SER A 557 -5.62 2.84 -17.98
C SER A 557 -5.57 2.56 -19.49
N ARG A 558 -4.81 3.34 -20.26
CA ARG A 558 -4.63 3.15 -21.72
C ARG A 558 -4.08 1.75 -22.04
N LYS A 559 -3.11 1.26 -21.27
CA LYS A 559 -2.53 -0.09 -21.43
C LYS A 559 -3.55 -1.18 -21.16
N MET A 560 -4.32 -1.08 -20.09
CA MET A 560 -5.36 -2.07 -19.75
C MET A 560 -6.49 -2.07 -20.79
N VAL A 561 -6.99 -0.90 -21.20
CA VAL A 561 -8.01 -0.78 -22.25
C VAL A 561 -7.52 -1.38 -23.57
N ARG A 562 -6.29 -1.06 -24.01
CA ARG A 562 -5.68 -1.65 -25.22
C ARG A 562 -5.64 -3.18 -25.13
N LEU A 563 -5.15 -3.74 -24.03
CA LEU A 563 -5.04 -5.19 -23.84
C LEU A 563 -6.42 -5.87 -23.86
N GLY A 564 -7.44 -5.30 -23.23
CA GLY A 564 -8.79 -5.87 -23.28
C GLY A 564 -9.43 -5.80 -24.67
N GLN A 565 -9.20 -4.73 -25.43
CA GLN A 565 -9.64 -4.61 -26.83
C GLN A 565 -8.91 -5.61 -27.75
N GLU A 566 -7.61 -5.84 -27.52
CA GLU A 566 -6.81 -6.84 -28.25
C GLU A 566 -7.30 -8.27 -27.96
N ASN A 567 -7.45 -8.64 -26.68
CA ASN A 567 -7.92 -9.98 -26.26
C ASN A 567 -9.36 -10.28 -26.68
N SER A 568 -10.23 -9.26 -26.75
CA SER A 568 -11.62 -9.41 -27.22
C SER A 568 -11.78 -9.29 -28.73
N HIS A 569 -10.71 -8.97 -29.46
CA HIS A 569 -10.72 -8.59 -30.88
C HIS A 569 -11.76 -7.50 -31.23
N ASN A 570 -12.09 -6.64 -30.25
CA ASN A 570 -13.14 -5.64 -30.35
C ASN A 570 -12.62 -4.28 -29.87
N ARG A 571 -12.48 -3.33 -30.81
CA ARG A 571 -12.03 -1.94 -30.55
C ARG A 571 -12.94 -1.14 -29.61
N SER A 572 -14.13 -1.65 -29.30
CA SER A 572 -15.09 -1.07 -28.35
C SER A 572 -15.38 -1.98 -27.14
N GLY A 573 -14.65 -3.09 -26.97
CA GLY A 573 -14.91 -4.08 -25.91
C GLY A 573 -14.66 -3.54 -24.50
N ILE A 574 -13.67 -2.67 -24.34
CA ILE A 574 -13.44 -1.85 -23.14
C ILE A 574 -13.37 -0.39 -23.57
N ARG A 575 -13.93 0.50 -22.75
CA ARG A 575 -13.96 1.95 -22.99
C ARG A 575 -12.98 2.68 -22.07
N LEU A 576 -12.36 3.74 -22.59
CA LEU A 576 -11.59 4.72 -21.83
C LEU A 576 -12.35 6.04 -21.79
N SER A 577 -12.47 6.64 -20.60
CA SER A 577 -12.91 8.01 -20.38
C SER A 577 -11.76 8.81 -19.78
N GLU A 578 -10.98 9.46 -20.65
CA GLU A 578 -9.92 10.35 -20.24
C GLU A 578 -10.46 11.79 -20.20
N VAL A 579 -10.32 12.48 -19.07
CA VAL A 579 -10.87 13.83 -18.86
C VAL A 579 -9.76 14.87 -18.97
N ALA A 580 -9.86 15.76 -19.96
CA ALA A 580 -8.79 16.68 -20.31
C ALA A 580 -8.51 17.70 -19.19
N GLY A 581 -7.23 17.83 -18.81
CA GLY A 581 -6.75 18.78 -17.81
C GLY A 581 -6.90 18.35 -16.35
N GLU A 582 -7.70 17.33 -16.06
CA GLU A 582 -7.91 16.84 -14.71
C GLU A 582 -6.72 16.02 -14.19
N GLY A 583 -6.45 16.11 -12.88
CA GLY A 583 -5.40 15.38 -12.18
C GLY A 583 -5.86 14.04 -11.59
N HIS A 584 -5.15 13.56 -10.56
CA HIS A 584 -5.42 12.25 -9.93
C HIS A 584 -6.81 12.12 -9.30
N TRP A 585 -7.32 13.22 -8.74
CA TRP A 585 -8.70 13.32 -8.28
C TRP A 585 -9.39 14.53 -8.89
N PHE A 586 -10.65 14.37 -9.27
CA PHE A 586 -11.53 15.45 -9.72
C PHE A 586 -13.01 15.13 -9.46
N THR A 587 -13.85 16.16 -9.33
CA THR A 587 -15.29 15.98 -9.06
C THR A 587 -15.96 15.19 -10.19
N GLY A 588 -16.75 14.18 -9.83
CA GLY A 588 -17.41 13.31 -10.82
C GLY A 588 -16.47 12.31 -11.49
N ILE A 589 -15.28 12.05 -10.93
CA ILE A 589 -14.44 10.92 -11.35
C ILE A 589 -15.18 9.59 -11.16
N LEU A 590 -15.91 9.40 -10.05
CA LEU A 590 -16.74 8.21 -9.79
C LEU A 590 -18.22 8.39 -10.16
N HIS A 591 -18.79 9.58 -9.95
CA HIS A 591 -20.24 9.82 -10.07
C HIS A 591 -20.68 10.70 -11.25
N GLY A 592 -19.77 11.09 -12.16
CA GLY A 592 -20.08 11.98 -13.29
C GLY A 592 -21.01 11.36 -14.34
N THR A 593 -21.56 12.18 -15.25
CA THR A 593 -22.63 11.78 -16.20
C THR A 593 -22.34 10.50 -16.98
N ILE A 594 -21.10 10.28 -17.44
CA ILE A 594 -20.72 9.06 -18.16
C ILE A 594 -20.69 7.81 -17.27
N MET A 595 -20.31 7.96 -15.99
CA MET A 595 -20.33 6.87 -15.02
C MET A 595 -21.77 6.53 -14.64
N GLN A 596 -22.62 7.52 -14.41
CA GLN A 596 -24.05 7.31 -14.18
C GLN A 596 -24.73 6.64 -15.37
N GLN A 597 -24.40 7.05 -16.60
CA GLN A 597 -24.92 6.39 -17.80
C GLN A 597 -24.48 4.92 -17.88
N PHE A 598 -23.19 4.64 -17.64
CA PHE A 598 -22.66 3.28 -17.68
C PHE A 598 -23.22 2.39 -16.55
N LEU A 599 -23.42 2.94 -15.36
CA LEU A 599 -24.11 2.27 -14.25
C LEU A 599 -25.55 1.92 -14.64
N ARG A 600 -26.32 2.86 -15.20
CA ARG A 600 -27.69 2.60 -15.68
C ARG A 600 -27.74 1.55 -16.78
N ASP A 601 -26.82 1.59 -17.74
CA ASP A 601 -26.79 0.68 -18.88
C ASP A 601 -26.44 -0.78 -18.50
N HIS A 602 -25.76 -1.00 -17.37
CA HIS A 602 -25.29 -2.32 -16.94
C HIS A 602 -25.89 -2.87 -15.65
N LEU A 603 -26.34 -2.01 -14.72
CA LEU A 603 -27.18 -2.43 -13.59
C LEU A 603 -28.67 -2.47 -13.95
N ASN A 604 -29.10 -1.74 -14.99
CA ASN A 604 -30.52 -1.47 -15.26
C ASN A 604 -31.21 -0.87 -14.03
N ASP A 605 -30.52 0.08 -13.38
CA ASP A 605 -30.90 0.67 -12.09
C ASP A 605 -30.50 2.15 -12.03
N ASP A 606 -31.31 2.97 -11.36
CA ASP A 606 -31.19 4.43 -11.33
C ASP A 606 -30.79 4.95 -9.93
N VAL A 607 -30.51 6.25 -9.82
CA VAL A 607 -30.27 6.90 -8.51
C VAL A 607 -31.62 7.21 -7.85
N ALA A 608 -31.76 6.92 -6.56
CA ALA A 608 -33.04 7.04 -5.84
C ALA A 608 -33.65 8.47 -5.85
N SER A 609 -32.81 9.50 -5.98
CA SER A 609 -33.22 10.90 -6.08
C SER A 609 -33.59 11.36 -7.51
N SER A 610 -33.59 10.46 -8.50
CA SER A 610 -33.90 10.82 -9.88
C SER A 610 -35.43 10.93 -10.10
N ASN A 611 -35.91 12.16 -10.29
CA ASN A 611 -37.31 12.48 -10.54
C ASN A 611 -37.82 12.07 -11.95
N ASN A 612 -37.25 11.01 -12.54
CA ASN A 612 -37.53 10.61 -13.92
C ASN A 612 -37.80 9.09 -14.00
N PRO A 613 -38.87 8.60 -13.32
CA PRO A 613 -39.22 7.19 -13.33
C PRO A 613 -39.49 6.75 -14.77
N ARG A 614 -38.66 5.85 -15.29
CA ARG A 614 -38.98 5.13 -16.53
C ARG A 614 -39.92 3.99 -16.20
N ASP A 615 -40.86 3.73 -17.11
CA ASP A 615 -41.42 2.40 -17.25
C ASP A 615 -40.26 1.42 -17.48
N ALA A 616 -39.93 0.66 -16.44
CA ALA A 616 -39.02 -0.46 -16.55
C ALA A 616 -39.72 -1.54 -17.39
N GLY A 617 -39.49 -1.50 -18.71
CA GLY A 617 -39.68 -2.69 -19.53
C GLY A 617 -38.91 -3.87 -18.91
N PRO A 618 -39.33 -5.13 -19.12
CA PRO A 618 -38.98 -6.29 -18.29
C PRO A 618 -37.52 -6.75 -18.45
N ARG A 619 -36.58 -5.90 -18.03
CA ARG A 619 -35.14 -6.13 -17.97
C ARG A 619 -34.76 -6.45 -16.54
N GLU A 620 -33.96 -7.50 -16.39
CA GLU A 620 -33.47 -7.97 -15.10
C GLU A 620 -32.41 -6.99 -14.55
N VAL A 621 -32.57 -6.60 -13.28
CA VAL A 621 -31.61 -5.74 -12.57
C VAL A 621 -30.32 -6.51 -12.30
N GLY A 622 -29.19 -5.91 -12.65
CA GLY A 622 -27.86 -6.51 -12.50
C GLY A 622 -27.64 -7.78 -13.34
N ALA A 623 -28.28 -7.88 -14.51
CA ALA A 623 -28.14 -9.05 -15.38
C ALA A 623 -26.68 -9.30 -15.80
N TYR A 624 -26.21 -10.54 -15.66
CA TYR A 624 -24.87 -10.92 -16.12
C TYR A 624 -24.70 -10.70 -17.64
N PRO A 625 -23.51 -10.29 -18.11
CA PRO A 625 -23.23 -10.29 -19.54
C PRO A 625 -23.23 -11.74 -20.09
N PRO A 626 -23.72 -11.97 -21.31
CA PRO A 626 -23.73 -13.30 -21.93
C PRO A 626 -22.30 -13.80 -22.13
N PHE A 627 -22.08 -15.11 -22.01
CA PHE A 627 -20.77 -15.69 -22.31
C PHE A 627 -20.40 -15.47 -23.79
N PRO A 628 -19.18 -14.98 -24.09
CA PRO A 628 -18.71 -14.87 -25.46
C PRO A 628 -18.51 -16.25 -26.06
N SER A 629 -18.66 -16.39 -27.39
CA SER A 629 -18.46 -17.66 -28.09
C SER A 629 -17.01 -18.15 -28.07
N HIS A 630 -16.07 -17.25 -27.75
CA HIS A 630 -14.64 -17.54 -27.59
C HIS A 630 -14.08 -16.70 -26.44
N PHE A 631 -13.22 -17.29 -25.61
CA PHE A 631 -12.44 -16.56 -24.59
C PHE A 631 -11.18 -17.35 -24.19
N GLU A 632 -10.25 -16.72 -23.49
CA GLU A 632 -9.08 -17.38 -22.91
C GLU A 632 -9.01 -17.11 -21.40
N ILE A 633 -8.91 -18.18 -20.62
CA ILE A 633 -8.63 -18.12 -19.19
C ILE A 633 -7.11 -18.12 -19.05
N THR A 634 -6.53 -17.11 -18.39
CA THR A 634 -5.10 -17.03 -18.04
C THR A 634 -4.96 -17.03 -16.52
N THR A 635 -3.94 -17.73 -16.01
CA THR A 635 -3.48 -17.58 -14.62
C THR A 635 -1.97 -17.82 -14.47
N ILE A 636 -1.34 -17.16 -13.49
CA ILE A 636 0.02 -17.43 -13.00
C ILE A 636 -0.02 -18.26 -11.71
N ASN A 637 -1.01 -18.00 -10.84
CA ASN A 637 -1.26 -18.74 -9.60
C ASN A 637 -2.75 -19.13 -9.52
N PRO A 638 -3.09 -20.44 -9.43
CA PRO A 638 -4.47 -20.87 -9.15
C PRO A 638 -5.03 -20.37 -7.81
N GLY A 639 -4.18 -20.05 -6.83
CA GLY A 639 -4.59 -19.63 -5.49
C GLY A 639 -5.36 -18.30 -5.43
N SER A 640 -5.04 -17.36 -6.32
CA SER A 640 -5.66 -16.02 -6.38
C SER A 640 -6.77 -15.91 -7.44
N MET A 641 -7.14 -17.02 -8.10
CA MET A 641 -7.97 -17.02 -9.31
C MET A 641 -9.28 -17.81 -9.13
N GLY A 642 -10.42 -17.13 -9.30
CA GLY A 642 -11.74 -17.74 -9.42
C GLY A 642 -12.02 -18.33 -10.81
N SER A 643 -13.27 -18.75 -11.05
CA SER A 643 -13.65 -19.38 -12.32
C SER A 643 -13.89 -18.37 -13.46
N LYS A 644 -13.82 -18.85 -14.70
CA LYS A 644 -14.38 -18.17 -15.88
C LYS A 644 -15.17 -19.15 -16.73
N GLY A 645 -16.42 -18.83 -17.06
CA GLY A 645 -17.35 -19.77 -17.68
C GLY A 645 -17.73 -20.94 -16.75
N GLY A 646 -17.48 -20.79 -15.46
CA GLY A 646 -17.47 -21.87 -14.49
C GLY A 646 -16.35 -22.88 -14.67
N ILE A 647 -15.37 -22.67 -15.55
CA ILE A 647 -14.14 -23.48 -15.57
C ILE A 647 -13.20 -22.90 -14.51
N GLN A 648 -12.66 -23.77 -13.68
CA GLN A 648 -11.78 -23.42 -12.57
C GLN A 648 -10.46 -24.20 -12.72
N ILE A 649 -9.34 -23.49 -12.65
CA ILE A 649 -8.01 -24.12 -12.68
C ILE A 649 -7.64 -24.50 -11.25
N GLU A 650 -7.20 -25.74 -11.04
CA GLU A 650 -6.75 -26.23 -9.73
C GLU A 650 -5.22 -26.24 -9.61
N GLN A 651 -4.54 -26.53 -10.74
CA GLN A 651 -3.11 -26.83 -10.72
C GLN A 651 -2.46 -26.61 -12.09
N LEU A 652 -1.27 -25.99 -12.11
CA LEU A 652 -0.42 -25.86 -13.29
C LEU A 652 0.57 -27.03 -13.41
N GLN A 653 1.13 -27.27 -14.61
CA GLN A 653 2.18 -28.27 -14.81
C GLN A 653 3.53 -27.79 -14.28
N ILE A 654 3.82 -26.50 -14.44
CA ILE A 654 4.96 -25.78 -13.86
C ILE A 654 4.37 -24.59 -13.07
N PRO A 655 4.50 -24.55 -11.73
CA PRO A 655 4.03 -23.43 -10.91
C PRO A 655 4.60 -22.08 -11.34
N PHE A 656 3.84 -21.02 -11.13
CA PHE A 656 4.21 -19.62 -11.40
C PHE A 656 4.66 -19.30 -12.85
N ARG A 657 4.44 -20.22 -13.81
CA ARG A 657 4.52 -19.95 -15.25
C ARG A 657 3.10 -19.81 -15.81
N LYS A 658 2.90 -18.88 -16.75
CA LYS A 658 1.59 -18.62 -17.37
C LYS A 658 0.92 -19.93 -17.84
N GLY A 659 -0.19 -20.26 -17.21
CA GLY A 659 -1.16 -21.24 -17.68
C GLY A 659 -2.27 -20.55 -18.46
N SER A 660 -2.80 -21.21 -19.49
CA SER A 660 -4.04 -20.76 -20.11
C SER A 660 -4.91 -21.89 -20.69
N ILE A 661 -6.21 -21.57 -20.82
CA ILE A 661 -7.22 -22.41 -21.47
C ILE A 661 -7.95 -21.53 -22.49
N LYS A 662 -7.77 -21.84 -23.78
CA LYS A 662 -8.54 -21.21 -24.86
C LYS A 662 -9.84 -21.99 -25.06
N VAL A 663 -10.98 -21.33 -24.88
CA VAL A 663 -12.32 -21.93 -24.89
C VAL A 663 -13.09 -21.44 -26.12
N GLN A 664 -13.68 -22.36 -26.86
CA GLN A 664 -14.66 -22.11 -27.93
C GLN A 664 -15.99 -22.78 -27.56
N ILE A 665 -17.08 -22.01 -27.57
CA ILE A 665 -18.44 -22.48 -27.34
C ILE A 665 -19.21 -22.50 -28.66
N LYS A 666 -19.60 -23.69 -29.11
CA LYS A 666 -20.53 -23.87 -30.25
C LYS A 666 -21.90 -24.25 -29.73
N LYS A 667 -22.93 -23.45 -30.00
CA LYS A 667 -24.32 -23.85 -29.75
C LYS A 667 -24.76 -24.79 -30.87
N ASN A 668 -25.52 -25.84 -30.55
CA ASN A 668 -26.10 -26.72 -31.56
C ASN A 668 -27.36 -26.06 -32.15
N ASP A 669 -27.43 -25.89 -33.47
CA ASP A 669 -28.60 -25.30 -34.12
C ASP A 669 -29.89 -26.06 -33.75
N GLY A 670 -30.89 -25.32 -33.26
CA GLY A 670 -32.17 -25.87 -32.82
C GLY A 670 -32.16 -26.64 -31.50
N LYS A 671 -31.06 -26.67 -30.72
CA LYS A 671 -30.99 -27.31 -29.39
C LYS A 671 -30.50 -26.35 -28.31
N ILE A 672 -30.95 -26.59 -27.07
CA ILE A 672 -30.56 -25.82 -25.87
C ILE A 672 -29.11 -26.12 -25.44
N SER A 673 -28.51 -27.22 -25.92
CA SER A 673 -27.18 -27.67 -25.51
C SER A 673 -26.03 -27.12 -26.37
N SER A 674 -24.89 -26.91 -25.71
CA SER A 674 -23.65 -26.40 -26.31
C SER A 674 -22.52 -27.44 -26.32
N VAL A 675 -21.50 -27.22 -27.15
CA VAL A 675 -20.24 -27.97 -27.18
C VAL A 675 -19.11 -27.01 -26.81
N TRP A 676 -18.30 -27.40 -25.82
CA TRP A 676 -17.18 -26.61 -25.31
C TRP A 676 -15.87 -27.26 -25.73
N THR A 677 -15.06 -26.56 -26.52
CA THR A 677 -13.74 -27.02 -26.96
C THR A 677 -12.65 -26.21 -26.28
N MET A 678 -11.67 -26.87 -25.69
CA MET A 678 -10.63 -26.31 -24.84
C MET A 678 -9.25 -26.73 -25.32
N HIS A 679 -8.34 -25.76 -25.43
CA HIS A 679 -6.92 -26.00 -25.68
C HIS A 679 -6.09 -25.45 -24.51
N THR A 680 -5.28 -26.30 -23.88
CA THR A 680 -4.57 -25.98 -22.64
C THR A 680 -3.08 -25.74 -22.85
N THR A 681 -2.54 -24.78 -22.11
CA THR A 681 -1.08 -24.55 -21.98
C THR A 681 -0.74 -24.50 -20.51
N ASN A 682 0.26 -25.28 -20.09
CA ASN A 682 0.73 -25.38 -18.69
C ASN A 682 -0.36 -25.76 -17.64
N ILE A 683 -1.49 -26.35 -18.02
CA ILE A 683 -2.53 -26.80 -17.07
C ILE A 683 -2.35 -28.28 -16.72
N ARG A 684 -2.38 -28.62 -15.43
CA ARG A 684 -2.30 -30.01 -14.91
C ARG A 684 -3.66 -30.52 -14.43
N ARG A 685 -4.45 -29.67 -13.76
CA ARG A 685 -5.79 -29.98 -13.26
C ARG A 685 -6.77 -28.81 -13.43
N LEU A 686 -8.01 -29.13 -13.80
CA LEU A 686 -9.13 -28.17 -13.90
C LEU A 686 -10.46 -28.85 -13.52
N GLY A 687 -11.39 -28.10 -12.94
CA GLY A 687 -12.75 -28.55 -12.59
C GLY A 687 -13.82 -27.56 -13.05
N PHE A 688 -15.08 -27.82 -12.69
CA PHE A 688 -16.18 -26.86 -12.92
C PHE A 688 -16.79 -26.35 -11.61
N ALA A 689 -16.92 -25.03 -11.48
CA ALA A 689 -17.63 -24.40 -10.39
C ALA A 689 -19.16 -24.67 -10.48
N GLY A 690 -19.77 -24.89 -9.32
CA GLY A 690 -21.15 -25.35 -9.14
C GLY A 690 -22.15 -24.32 -8.62
N HIS A 691 -21.84 -23.01 -8.64
CA HIS A 691 -22.79 -22.02 -8.15
C HIS A 691 -24.06 -21.99 -9.04
N PRO A 692 -25.29 -21.98 -8.48
CA PRO A 692 -26.53 -22.11 -9.26
C PRO A 692 -26.70 -21.05 -10.37
N SER A 693 -26.41 -19.77 -10.08
CA SER A 693 -26.47 -18.69 -11.08
C SER A 693 -25.50 -18.92 -12.25
N LEU A 694 -24.32 -19.47 -11.96
CA LEU A 694 -23.29 -19.75 -12.94
C LEU A 694 -23.65 -20.98 -13.80
N MET A 695 -24.23 -22.01 -13.19
CA MET A 695 -24.81 -23.16 -13.92
C MET A 695 -25.94 -22.72 -14.86
N GLN A 696 -26.83 -21.83 -14.40
CA GLN A 696 -27.91 -21.26 -15.21
C GLN A 696 -27.35 -20.44 -16.39
N ARG A 697 -26.38 -19.54 -16.14
CA ARG A 697 -25.71 -18.71 -17.16
C ARG A 697 -24.94 -19.56 -18.18
N ARG A 698 -24.35 -20.67 -17.74
CA ARG A 698 -23.61 -21.64 -18.58
C ARG A 698 -24.54 -22.45 -19.48
N GLY A 699 -25.75 -22.76 -19.00
CA GLY A 699 -26.73 -23.58 -19.70
C GLY A 699 -26.29 -25.04 -19.83
N GLN A 700 -27.01 -25.81 -20.65
CA GLN A 700 -26.70 -27.22 -20.87
C GLN A 700 -25.46 -27.38 -21.74
N ILE A 701 -24.54 -28.23 -21.30
CA ILE A 701 -23.41 -28.70 -22.09
C ILE A 701 -23.77 -30.10 -22.61
N SER A 702 -23.53 -30.36 -23.89
CA SER A 702 -23.66 -31.71 -24.47
C SER A 702 -22.33 -32.45 -24.48
N ARG A 703 -21.23 -31.69 -24.64
CA ARG A 703 -19.90 -32.24 -24.85
C ARG A 703 -18.82 -31.26 -24.44
N VAL A 704 -17.79 -31.75 -23.76
CA VAL A 704 -16.54 -31.06 -23.47
C VAL A 704 -15.42 -31.74 -24.25
N VAL A 705 -14.54 -30.96 -24.89
CA VAL A 705 -13.36 -31.46 -25.60
C VAL A 705 -12.14 -30.75 -25.04
N ILE A 706 -11.14 -31.48 -24.54
CA ILE A 706 -9.93 -30.90 -23.91
C ILE A 706 -8.70 -31.49 -24.59
N ASP A 707 -7.91 -30.66 -25.27
CA ASP A 707 -6.73 -31.09 -26.05
C ASP A 707 -7.03 -32.33 -26.92
N ASP A 708 -8.10 -32.25 -27.71
CA ASP A 708 -8.64 -33.31 -28.60
C ASP A 708 -9.36 -34.49 -27.90
N ASP A 709 -9.24 -34.65 -26.57
CA ASP A 709 -9.99 -35.68 -25.85
C ASP A 709 -11.45 -35.29 -25.67
N VAL A 710 -12.36 -36.12 -26.19
CA VAL A 710 -13.81 -35.88 -26.15
C VAL A 710 -14.44 -36.50 -24.90
N PHE A 711 -15.26 -35.73 -24.19
CA PHE A 711 -16.11 -36.16 -23.08
C PHE A 711 -17.56 -35.79 -23.38
N GLU A 712 -18.39 -36.80 -23.67
CA GLU A 712 -19.83 -36.63 -23.85
C GLU A 712 -20.52 -36.58 -22.47
N LEU A 713 -21.52 -35.71 -22.31
CA LEU A 713 -22.26 -35.56 -21.06
C LEU A 713 -23.57 -36.35 -21.08
N ASP A 714 -24.01 -36.79 -19.91
CA ASP A 714 -25.25 -37.51 -19.72
C ASP A 714 -26.48 -36.61 -19.98
N LYS A 715 -27.66 -37.23 -20.09
CA LYS A 715 -28.93 -36.53 -20.34
C LYS A 715 -29.20 -35.47 -19.25
N GLY A 716 -29.18 -34.20 -19.65
CA GLY A 716 -29.31 -33.05 -18.74
C GLY A 716 -28.09 -32.13 -18.78
N GLY A 717 -26.93 -32.65 -19.21
CA GLY A 717 -25.75 -31.83 -19.51
C GLY A 717 -24.98 -31.32 -18.30
N VAL A 718 -25.01 -32.08 -17.19
CA VAL A 718 -24.38 -31.74 -15.90
C VAL A 718 -23.42 -32.80 -15.36
N SER A 719 -23.44 -34.02 -15.93
CA SER A 719 -22.60 -35.15 -15.49
C SER A 719 -21.98 -35.89 -16.68
N ILE A 720 -20.95 -36.69 -16.43
CA ILE A 720 -20.28 -37.58 -17.39
C ILE A 720 -20.22 -38.97 -16.74
N GLY A 721 -20.94 -39.95 -17.30
CA GLY A 721 -20.95 -41.32 -16.76
C GLY A 721 -21.48 -41.41 -15.32
N GLY A 722 -22.41 -40.53 -14.94
CA GLY A 722 -22.96 -40.42 -13.60
C GLY A 722 -22.15 -39.53 -12.63
N VAL A 723 -20.95 -39.09 -13.00
CA VAL A 723 -20.15 -38.14 -12.19
C VAL A 723 -20.55 -36.71 -12.55
N MET A 724 -21.04 -35.93 -11.59
CA MET A 724 -21.33 -34.51 -11.79
C MET A 724 -20.06 -33.74 -12.17
N LEU A 725 -20.15 -32.80 -13.11
CA LEU A 725 -19.02 -31.96 -13.54
C LEU A 725 -18.42 -31.14 -12.40
N THR A 726 -19.21 -30.84 -11.37
CA THR A 726 -18.83 -30.08 -10.17
C THR A 726 -18.03 -30.90 -9.17
N ASP A 727 -18.13 -32.23 -9.26
CA ASP A 727 -17.63 -33.17 -8.25
C ASP A 727 -16.37 -33.91 -8.77
N GLY A 728 -15.99 -33.66 -10.02
CA GLY A 728 -14.86 -34.27 -10.69
C GLY A 728 -13.85 -33.24 -11.22
N VAL A 729 -12.57 -33.58 -11.10
CA VAL A 729 -11.44 -32.80 -11.61
C VAL A 729 -10.86 -33.51 -12.83
N PHE A 730 -10.71 -32.79 -13.93
CA PHE A 730 -9.97 -33.25 -15.10
C PHE A 730 -8.47 -33.17 -14.81
N VAL A 731 -7.76 -34.26 -15.07
CA VAL A 731 -6.34 -34.46 -14.76
C VAL A 731 -5.57 -34.79 -16.04
N LYS A 732 -4.43 -34.11 -16.26
CA LYS A 732 -3.54 -34.36 -17.40
C LYS A 732 -2.60 -35.52 -17.10
N ASN A 733 -2.69 -36.58 -17.89
CA ASN A 733 -1.87 -37.79 -17.75
C ASN A 733 -0.41 -37.50 -18.13
N GLN A 734 0.54 -37.91 -17.28
CA GLN A 734 1.97 -37.84 -17.62
C GLN A 734 2.40 -39.04 -18.48
N GLY A 735 3.28 -38.79 -19.46
CA GLY A 735 4.04 -39.84 -20.17
C GLY A 735 3.30 -40.69 -21.23
N ASN A 736 1.98 -40.59 -21.35
CA ASN A 736 1.19 -41.53 -22.15
C ASN A 736 1.22 -41.24 -23.67
N LYS A 737 2.32 -41.62 -24.35
CA LYS A 737 2.49 -41.48 -25.81
C LYS A 737 1.53 -42.41 -26.58
N GLY A 738 0.35 -41.90 -26.93
CA GLY A 738 -0.66 -42.59 -27.75
C GLY A 738 -1.99 -42.89 -27.05
N GLY A 739 -2.10 -42.59 -25.74
CA GLY A 739 -3.36 -42.69 -24.99
C GLY A 739 -4.08 -41.35 -24.83
N ARG A 740 -5.24 -41.38 -24.17
CA ARG A 740 -6.00 -40.18 -23.74
C ARG A 740 -5.10 -39.26 -22.90
N LYS A 741 -5.05 -37.97 -23.22
CA LYS A 741 -4.22 -36.97 -22.51
C LYS A 741 -4.87 -36.54 -21.19
N TRP A 742 -6.20 -36.55 -21.12
CA TRP A 742 -7.00 -36.13 -19.97
C TRP A 742 -7.88 -37.26 -19.43
N THR A 743 -8.08 -37.28 -18.10
CA THR A 743 -9.04 -38.15 -17.43
C THR A 743 -9.89 -37.36 -16.43
N LEU A 744 -11.15 -37.73 -16.24
CA LEU A 744 -11.98 -37.19 -15.16
C LEU A 744 -11.76 -38.05 -13.91
N SER A 745 -11.44 -37.43 -12.78
CA SER A 745 -11.23 -38.11 -11.50
C SER A 745 -12.08 -37.48 -10.39
N THR A 746 -12.68 -38.33 -9.56
CA THR A 746 -13.38 -37.94 -8.32
C THR A 746 -12.54 -38.18 -7.07
N SER A 747 -11.28 -38.62 -7.22
CA SER A 747 -10.39 -38.83 -6.08
C SER A 747 -9.83 -37.50 -5.59
N ASN A 748 -9.98 -37.22 -4.30
CA ASN A 748 -9.39 -36.06 -3.61
C ASN A 748 -8.06 -36.40 -2.89
N GLN A 749 -7.57 -37.64 -2.99
CA GLN A 749 -6.33 -38.08 -2.32
C GLN A 749 -5.08 -37.30 -2.75
N TRP A 750 -5.10 -36.67 -3.94
CA TRP A 750 -4.00 -35.84 -4.43
C TRP A 750 -3.84 -34.53 -3.64
N LEU A 751 -4.89 -34.04 -2.97
CA LEU A 751 -4.83 -32.81 -2.15
C LEU A 751 -3.85 -32.94 -0.97
N GLU A 752 -3.69 -34.14 -0.42
CA GLU A 752 -2.77 -34.42 0.70
C GLU A 752 -1.30 -34.56 0.26
N THR A 753 -1.02 -34.66 -1.04
CA THR A 753 0.32 -35.00 -1.58
C THR A 753 0.84 -34.03 -2.65
N GLU A 754 -0.04 -33.28 -3.30
CA GLU A 754 0.30 -32.25 -4.27
C GLU A 754 -0.31 -30.90 -3.86
N ARG A 755 0.39 -29.80 -4.16
CA ARG A 755 -0.15 -28.45 -3.96
C ARG A 755 -1.32 -28.16 -4.91
N HIS A 756 -2.33 -27.48 -4.37
CA HIS A 756 -3.48 -26.94 -5.10
C HIS A 756 -3.70 -25.48 -4.70
N ARG A 757 -4.79 -24.85 -5.15
CA ARG A 757 -5.04 -23.41 -4.96
C ARG A 757 -4.83 -22.90 -3.52
N GLU A 758 -5.23 -23.65 -2.49
CA GLU A 758 -5.14 -23.18 -1.08
C GLU A 758 -3.75 -23.37 -0.47
N THR A 759 -2.90 -24.16 -1.10
CA THR A 759 -1.57 -24.55 -0.62
C THR A 759 -0.48 -24.25 -1.64
N TYR A 760 -0.74 -23.36 -2.60
CA TYR A 760 0.08 -23.18 -3.80
C TYR A 760 1.39 -22.45 -3.52
N GLY A 761 1.34 -21.44 -2.64
CA GLY A 761 2.34 -20.38 -2.54
C GLY A 761 1.84 -19.08 -3.19
N PRO A 762 2.61 -17.98 -3.13
CA PRO A 762 3.95 -17.87 -2.54
C PRO A 762 3.88 -17.70 -1.02
N ALA A 763 5.00 -17.37 -0.36
CA ALA A 763 5.09 -17.32 1.11
C ALA A 763 3.98 -16.50 1.79
N ILE A 764 3.52 -15.41 1.17
CA ILE A 764 2.46 -14.54 1.69
C ILE A 764 1.11 -15.24 1.86
N GLN A 765 0.85 -16.33 1.11
CA GLN A 765 -0.42 -17.06 1.18
C GLN A 765 -0.70 -17.66 2.58
N VAL A 766 0.34 -17.82 3.42
CA VAL A 766 0.19 -18.27 4.81
C VAL A 766 -0.70 -17.34 5.64
N LEU A 767 -0.82 -16.06 5.27
CA LEU A 767 -1.62 -15.04 5.98
C LEU A 767 -3.11 -15.06 5.61
N GLU A 768 -3.53 -15.91 4.69
CA GLU A 768 -4.89 -15.94 4.16
C GLU A 768 -5.84 -16.93 4.86
N LYS A 769 -5.47 -17.39 6.06
CA LYS A 769 -6.27 -18.21 6.99
C LYS A 769 -5.91 -17.85 8.44
N LYS A 770 -6.68 -18.36 9.40
CA LYS A 770 -6.31 -18.31 10.83
C LYS A 770 -4.91 -18.89 11.05
N LEU A 771 -4.10 -18.19 11.85
CA LEU A 771 -2.66 -18.43 12.01
C LEU A 771 -2.30 -18.69 13.48
N VAL A 772 -1.41 -19.65 13.73
CA VAL A 772 -0.81 -19.87 15.06
C VAL A 772 0.71 -19.92 14.93
N ILE A 773 1.41 -19.23 15.82
CA ILE A 773 2.87 -19.27 15.91
C ILE A 773 3.26 -20.35 16.94
N VAL A 774 4.07 -21.30 16.52
CA VAL A 774 4.59 -22.38 17.37
C VAL A 774 6.09 -22.22 17.52
N VAL A 775 6.55 -22.02 18.74
CA VAL A 775 7.97 -21.84 19.09
C VAL A 775 8.53 -23.16 19.61
N GLY A 776 9.72 -23.54 19.14
CA GLY A 776 10.41 -24.72 19.64
C GLY A 776 10.65 -24.69 21.15
N GLY A 777 10.19 -25.71 21.86
CA GLY A 777 10.31 -25.83 23.33
C GLY A 777 11.49 -26.68 23.81
N HIS A 778 12.31 -27.22 22.90
CA HIS A 778 13.33 -28.22 23.26
C HIS A 778 14.49 -27.59 24.08
N ILE A 779 14.75 -28.15 25.27
CA ILE A 779 15.62 -27.51 26.28
C ILE A 779 17.12 -27.57 25.90
N ASP A 780 17.55 -28.62 25.20
CA ASP A 780 18.96 -28.92 24.87
C ASP A 780 19.66 -27.93 23.90
N PHE A 781 19.07 -26.78 23.60
CA PHE A 781 19.64 -25.79 22.66
C PHE A 781 20.28 -24.59 23.37
N PRO A 782 21.26 -23.91 22.73
CA PRO A 782 21.87 -22.70 23.29
C PRO A 782 20.83 -21.65 23.69
N LEU A 783 20.99 -21.05 24.87
CA LEU A 783 20.04 -20.07 25.41
C LEU A 783 19.86 -18.85 24.49
N ALA A 784 20.88 -18.48 23.71
CA ALA A 784 20.82 -17.39 22.73
C ALA A 784 19.75 -17.63 21.66
N ILE A 785 19.79 -18.77 20.96
CA ILE A 785 18.81 -19.08 19.91
C ILE A 785 17.40 -19.27 20.48
N GLN A 786 17.26 -19.80 21.70
CA GLN A 786 15.94 -19.86 22.38
C GLN A 786 15.36 -18.46 22.66
N LYS A 787 16.20 -17.50 23.09
CA LYS A 787 15.78 -16.10 23.29
C LYS A 787 15.39 -15.45 21.97
N THR A 788 16.21 -15.62 20.92
CA THR A 788 15.92 -15.09 19.58
C THR A 788 14.64 -15.69 19.00
N ALA A 789 14.40 -17.00 19.15
CA ALA A 789 13.15 -17.64 18.70
C ALA A 789 11.91 -17.03 19.36
N ARG A 790 11.94 -16.78 20.67
CA ARG A 790 10.84 -16.10 21.39
C ARG A 790 10.66 -14.65 20.94
N ARG A 791 11.74 -13.92 20.64
CA ARG A 791 11.67 -12.55 20.10
C ARG A 791 11.11 -12.53 18.68
N VAL A 792 11.59 -13.41 17.79
CA VAL A 792 11.09 -13.57 16.42
C VAL A 792 9.60 -13.91 16.41
N ALA A 793 9.14 -14.81 17.28
CA ALA A 793 7.72 -15.13 17.41
C ALA A 793 6.87 -13.90 17.78
N ARG A 794 7.33 -13.09 18.73
CA ARG A 794 6.65 -11.83 19.12
C ARG A 794 6.67 -10.79 18.01
N LEU A 795 7.79 -10.66 17.30
CA LEU A 795 7.96 -9.76 16.16
C LEU A 795 7.02 -10.13 15.00
N VAL A 796 6.88 -11.43 14.72
CA VAL A 796 5.93 -11.95 13.72
C VAL A 796 4.49 -11.68 14.15
N ALA A 797 4.11 -11.96 15.40
CA ALA A 797 2.76 -11.65 15.90
C ALA A 797 2.44 -10.15 15.82
N HIS A 798 3.41 -9.30 16.16
CA HIS A 798 3.34 -7.85 16.04
C HIS A 798 3.12 -7.43 14.58
N ASP A 799 3.95 -7.91 13.65
CA ASP A 799 3.83 -7.56 12.22
C ASP A 799 2.50 -8.06 11.61
N VAL A 800 2.03 -9.25 12.00
CA VAL A 800 0.75 -9.79 11.53
C VAL A 800 -0.45 -8.95 12.00
N TYR A 801 -0.49 -8.53 13.26
CA TYR A 801 -1.57 -7.65 13.73
C TYR A 801 -1.43 -6.21 13.17
N GLN A 802 -0.20 -5.67 13.11
CA GLN A 802 0.05 -4.32 12.60
C GLN A 802 -0.38 -4.16 11.13
N TYR A 803 -0.01 -5.08 10.24
CA TYR A 803 -0.26 -4.94 8.80
C TYR A 803 -1.55 -5.63 8.35
N GLY A 804 -1.89 -6.77 8.95
CA GLY A 804 -3.06 -7.57 8.58
C GLY A 804 -4.26 -7.47 9.53
N ARG A 805 -4.13 -6.88 10.73
CA ARG A 805 -5.14 -6.94 11.80
C ARG A 805 -5.59 -8.38 12.18
N ASN A 806 -4.84 -9.42 11.80
CA ASN A 806 -5.17 -10.80 12.17
C ASN A 806 -4.90 -11.07 13.66
N ASP A 807 -5.69 -11.98 14.25
CA ASP A 807 -5.43 -12.52 15.57
C ASP A 807 -4.46 -13.70 15.50
N VAL A 808 -3.49 -13.74 16.41
CA VAL A 808 -2.44 -14.76 16.44
C VAL A 808 -2.13 -15.18 17.87
N ASP A 809 -2.12 -16.49 18.08
CA ASP A 809 -1.67 -17.11 19.32
C ASP A 809 -0.19 -17.52 19.22
N ILE A 810 0.55 -17.43 20.33
CA ILE A 810 1.94 -17.90 20.43
C ILE A 810 1.99 -18.99 21.48
N VAL A 811 2.25 -20.23 21.04
CA VAL A 811 2.36 -21.42 21.87
C VAL A 811 3.73 -22.08 21.69
N THR A 812 4.16 -22.87 22.67
CA THR A 812 5.23 -23.86 22.47
C THR A 812 4.71 -25.07 21.71
N ASP A 813 5.61 -25.86 21.11
CA ASP A 813 5.27 -27.15 20.51
C ASP A 813 4.59 -28.11 21.52
N SER A 814 5.03 -28.13 22.78
CA SER A 814 4.36 -28.88 23.86
C SER A 814 2.92 -28.41 24.10
N GLU A 815 2.70 -27.09 24.21
CA GLU A 815 1.36 -26.52 24.39
C GLU A 815 0.47 -26.75 23.16
N TYR A 816 1.03 -26.78 21.95
CA TYR A 816 0.28 -27.12 20.74
C TYR A 816 -0.30 -28.55 20.82
N PHE A 817 0.51 -29.56 21.18
CA PHE A 817 0.03 -30.95 21.25
C PHE A 817 -0.92 -31.20 22.44
N HIS A 818 -0.73 -30.54 23.58
CA HIS A 818 -1.55 -30.74 24.77
C HIS A 818 -2.72 -29.76 24.90
N GLY A 819 -2.77 -28.71 24.06
CA GLY A 819 -3.77 -27.67 24.03
C GLY A 819 -4.92 -27.93 23.04
N PRO A 820 -5.74 -26.90 22.73
CA PRO A 820 -6.92 -27.05 21.89
C PRO A 820 -6.58 -27.46 20.44
N TYR A 821 -5.47 -26.95 19.89
CA TYR A 821 -5.05 -27.20 18.51
C TYR A 821 -4.66 -28.67 18.25
N GLY A 822 -3.97 -29.31 19.19
CA GLY A 822 -3.56 -30.72 19.06
C GLY A 822 -4.65 -31.73 19.41
N LYS A 823 -5.59 -31.38 20.31
CA LYS A 823 -6.61 -32.31 20.83
C LYS A 823 -7.87 -32.44 19.97
N THR A 824 -8.33 -31.34 19.36
CA THR A 824 -9.68 -31.30 18.76
C THR A 824 -9.76 -31.98 17.39
N GLY A 825 -8.64 -32.11 16.66
CA GLY A 825 -8.63 -32.61 15.28
C GLY A 825 -9.38 -31.72 14.28
N ALA A 826 -9.96 -30.60 14.76
CA ALA A 826 -10.70 -29.64 13.96
C ALA A 826 -9.75 -28.83 13.08
N GLU A 827 -10.23 -28.51 11.89
CA GLU A 827 -9.63 -27.66 10.85
C GLU A 827 -8.23 -27.13 11.18
N LYS A 828 -7.22 -27.86 10.71
CA LYS A 828 -5.80 -27.45 10.76
C LYS A 828 -5.70 -25.97 10.40
N VAL A 829 -5.19 -25.15 11.31
CA VAL A 829 -4.88 -23.73 11.05
C VAL A 829 -3.61 -23.61 10.21
N ASN A 830 -3.36 -22.43 9.62
CA ASN A 830 -2.02 -22.13 9.11
C ASN A 830 -1.05 -21.96 10.29
N LEU A 831 0.23 -22.25 10.06
CA LEU A 831 1.26 -22.26 11.10
C LEU A 831 2.45 -21.35 10.72
N VAL A 832 3.04 -20.69 11.73
CA VAL A 832 4.43 -20.22 11.65
C VAL A 832 5.24 -20.98 12.69
N LEU A 833 6.20 -21.76 12.24
CA LEU A 833 7.06 -22.60 13.05
C LEU A 833 8.41 -21.91 13.21
N VAL A 834 8.73 -21.50 14.44
CA VAL A 834 10.02 -20.88 14.75
C VAL A 834 10.95 -21.97 15.29
N GLY A 835 12.04 -22.22 14.56
CA GLY A 835 13.02 -23.28 14.82
C GLY A 835 12.94 -24.46 13.84
N ASP A 836 14.08 -25.16 13.68
CA ASP A 836 14.21 -26.35 12.83
C ASP A 836 13.56 -27.60 13.45
N ALA A 837 13.64 -28.75 12.75
CA ALA A 837 13.10 -30.03 13.21
C ALA A 837 13.71 -30.54 14.54
N HIS A 838 14.92 -30.10 14.90
CA HIS A 838 15.53 -30.49 16.17
C HIS A 838 15.09 -29.57 17.32
N GLN A 839 14.76 -28.30 17.04
CA GLN A 839 14.32 -27.29 18.01
C GLN A 839 12.82 -27.33 18.26
N ASN A 840 12.03 -27.62 17.23
CA ASN A 840 10.57 -27.57 17.22
C ASN A 840 10.01 -28.89 16.68
N LYS A 841 9.32 -29.64 17.54
CA LYS A 841 8.77 -30.97 17.19
C LYS A 841 7.70 -30.89 16.09
N LEU A 842 6.98 -29.78 15.95
CA LEU A 842 5.98 -29.64 14.89
C LEU A 842 6.64 -29.42 13.52
N THR A 843 7.83 -28.81 13.48
CA THR A 843 8.64 -28.68 12.24
C THR A 843 9.04 -30.06 11.70
N ASP A 844 9.44 -30.99 12.57
CA ASP A 844 9.75 -32.39 12.20
C ASP A 844 8.53 -33.12 11.60
N ILE A 845 7.34 -32.95 12.19
CA ILE A 845 6.10 -33.54 11.67
C ILE A 845 5.70 -32.93 10.31
N VAL A 846 5.85 -31.61 10.13
CA VAL A 846 5.56 -30.96 8.85
C VAL A 846 6.52 -31.42 7.74
N LEU A 847 7.82 -31.52 8.05
CA LEU A 847 8.84 -31.95 7.09
C LEU A 847 8.77 -33.46 6.77
N SER A 848 8.20 -34.28 7.64
CA SER A 848 7.99 -35.72 7.39
C SER A 848 6.69 -36.06 6.64
N GLN A 849 5.70 -35.16 6.60
CA GLN A 849 4.46 -35.38 5.82
C GLN A 849 4.67 -35.36 4.30
N THR A 850 5.67 -34.63 3.82
CA THR A 850 5.90 -34.40 2.38
C THR A 850 7.40 -34.37 2.11
N GLN A 851 7.87 -35.04 1.05
CA GLN A 851 9.31 -35.07 0.71
C GLN A 851 9.85 -33.64 0.57
N SER A 852 10.85 -33.28 1.37
CA SER A 852 11.46 -31.96 1.36
C SER A 852 12.78 -31.97 0.61
N GLU A 853 12.87 -31.16 -0.46
CA GLU A 853 14.09 -30.90 -1.21
C GLU A 853 15.04 -29.95 -0.48
N VAL A 854 14.55 -29.28 0.57
CA VAL A 854 15.33 -28.38 1.44
C VAL A 854 15.16 -28.82 2.88
N THR A 855 16.25 -29.01 3.60
CA THR A 855 16.26 -29.37 5.02
C THR A 855 17.28 -28.54 5.79
N MET A 856 17.10 -28.42 7.10
CA MET A 856 18.06 -27.78 8.00
C MET A 856 18.38 -28.73 9.15
N ASN A 857 19.65 -28.77 9.54
CA ASN A 857 20.11 -29.41 10.76
C ASN A 857 21.00 -28.42 11.53
N SER A 858 20.41 -27.71 12.49
CA SER A 858 21.09 -26.74 13.35
C SER A 858 22.18 -27.36 14.22
N ARG A 859 22.07 -28.65 14.60
CA ARG A 859 23.13 -29.36 15.34
C ARG A 859 24.39 -29.57 14.51
N GLN A 860 24.24 -29.76 13.20
CA GLN A 860 25.33 -29.85 12.23
C GLN A 860 25.66 -28.50 11.56
N ARG A 861 24.92 -27.43 11.92
CA ARG A 861 24.98 -26.09 11.32
C ARG A 861 24.94 -26.11 9.79
N VAL A 862 23.97 -26.84 9.23
CA VAL A 862 23.82 -26.99 7.77
C VAL A 862 22.39 -26.76 7.31
N VAL A 863 22.25 -26.08 6.17
CA VAL A 863 21.06 -26.14 5.31
C VAL A 863 21.44 -26.93 4.06
N SER A 864 20.69 -27.98 3.75
CA SER A 864 20.96 -28.86 2.61
C SER A 864 19.83 -28.74 1.58
N VAL A 865 20.20 -28.47 0.33
CA VAL A 865 19.31 -28.43 -0.83
C VAL A 865 19.61 -29.65 -1.70
N HIS A 866 18.69 -30.60 -1.74
CA HIS A 866 18.79 -31.87 -2.46
C HIS A 866 17.51 -32.08 -3.28
N PRO A 867 17.40 -31.47 -4.48
CA PRO A 867 16.22 -31.61 -5.31
C PRO A 867 16.09 -33.03 -5.86
N ALA A 868 14.85 -33.45 -6.13
CA ALA A 868 14.60 -34.70 -6.83
C ALA A 868 15.20 -34.63 -8.25
N THR A 869 15.81 -35.72 -8.71
CA THR A 869 16.63 -35.81 -9.94
C THR A 869 15.87 -35.64 -11.26
N SER A 870 14.67 -35.07 -11.28
CA SER A 870 13.71 -35.13 -12.38
C SER A 870 13.24 -33.78 -12.95
N ALA A 871 13.61 -32.64 -12.37
CA ALA A 871 13.13 -31.32 -12.82
C ALA A 871 14.22 -30.43 -13.47
N PHE A 872 15.38 -30.30 -12.83
CA PHE A 872 16.51 -29.48 -13.29
C PHE A 872 17.83 -30.09 -12.80
N GLU A 873 18.92 -29.92 -13.54
CA GLU A 873 20.30 -30.26 -13.11
C GLU A 873 20.80 -29.26 -12.06
N ILE A 874 20.14 -29.21 -10.91
CA ILE A 874 20.61 -28.46 -9.74
C ILE A 874 21.49 -29.43 -8.95
N GLU A 875 22.80 -29.22 -8.98
CA GLU A 875 23.72 -29.90 -8.07
C GLU A 875 23.29 -29.63 -6.62
N GLY A 876 23.17 -30.70 -5.83
CA GLY A 876 22.78 -30.58 -4.43
C GLY A 876 23.83 -29.78 -3.64
N LYS A 877 23.39 -28.81 -2.84
CA LYS A 877 24.27 -27.87 -2.14
C LYS A 877 24.00 -27.82 -0.64
N ASP A 878 25.07 -27.91 0.13
CA ASP A 878 25.09 -27.57 1.55
C ASP A 878 25.52 -26.11 1.74
N PHE A 879 24.87 -25.42 2.68
CA PHE A 879 25.24 -24.11 3.21
C PHE A 879 25.58 -24.30 4.69
N LYS A 880 26.78 -23.89 5.10
CA LYS A 880 27.40 -24.19 6.43
C LYS A 880 27.96 -22.94 7.12
N GLU A 881 27.80 -21.79 6.50
CA GLU A 881 28.29 -20.51 6.94
C GLU A 881 27.52 -20.04 8.20
N PRO A 882 28.17 -19.46 9.22
CA PRO A 882 27.49 -18.83 10.35
C PRO A 882 26.52 -17.74 9.87
N GLY A 883 25.43 -17.50 10.60
CA GLY A 883 24.39 -16.57 10.15
C GLY A 883 23.54 -17.08 8.98
N THR A 884 23.59 -18.38 8.66
CA THR A 884 22.70 -18.97 7.64
C THR A 884 21.28 -19.16 8.17
N GLY A 885 20.33 -18.50 7.51
CA GLY A 885 18.89 -18.55 7.78
C GLY A 885 18.10 -19.28 6.70
N LEU A 886 16.93 -19.78 7.05
CA LEU A 886 16.01 -20.47 6.15
C LEU A 886 14.57 -20.06 6.45
N LEU A 887 13.89 -19.55 5.43
CA LEU A 887 12.44 -19.39 5.40
C LEU A 887 11.87 -20.34 4.34
N MET A 888 10.81 -21.09 4.65
CA MET A 888 10.08 -21.89 3.66
C MET A 888 8.60 -22.08 4.00
N ILE A 889 7.77 -22.42 3.01
CA ILE A 889 6.39 -22.91 3.21
C ILE A 889 6.23 -24.38 2.79
N ARG A 890 5.47 -25.13 3.58
CA ARG A 890 5.09 -26.53 3.33
C ARG A 890 3.57 -26.70 3.47
N PRO A 891 2.92 -27.59 2.70
CA PRO A 891 1.56 -28.02 2.99
C PRO A 891 1.44 -28.63 4.39
N TRP A 892 0.30 -28.39 5.05
CA TRP A 892 -0.05 -28.91 6.37
C TRP A 892 -1.42 -29.59 6.30
N GLY A 893 -1.40 -30.87 5.90
CA GLY A 893 -2.58 -31.55 5.35
C GLY A 893 -3.09 -30.91 4.06
N ALA A 894 -4.26 -31.38 3.60
CA ALA A 894 -4.80 -31.00 2.30
C ALA A 894 -5.00 -29.49 2.06
N HIS A 895 -5.34 -28.68 3.06
CA HIS A 895 -5.84 -27.32 2.83
C HIS A 895 -4.99 -26.18 3.42
N ASN A 896 -3.91 -26.45 4.15
CA ASN A 896 -3.25 -25.42 4.95
C ASN A 896 -1.74 -25.35 4.71
N LEU A 897 -1.12 -24.26 5.19
CA LEU A 897 0.29 -23.96 5.02
C LEU A 897 0.98 -23.81 6.38
N ALA A 898 2.16 -24.39 6.49
CA ALA A 898 3.11 -24.13 7.57
C ALA A 898 4.32 -23.38 7.00
N MET A 899 4.55 -22.18 7.49
CA MET A 899 5.80 -21.44 7.28
C MET A 899 6.82 -21.89 8.33
N ILE A 900 8.05 -22.17 7.94
CA ILE A 900 9.16 -22.48 8.83
C ILE A 900 10.15 -21.31 8.76
N ILE A 901 10.52 -20.76 9.91
CA ILE A 901 11.56 -19.72 10.07
C ILE A 901 12.62 -20.31 10.99
N ALA A 902 13.80 -20.61 10.45
CA ALA A 902 14.87 -21.31 11.14
C ALA A 902 16.25 -20.73 10.84
N GLY A 903 17.25 -21.05 11.67
CA GLY A 903 18.64 -20.64 11.49
C GLY A 903 19.62 -21.66 12.05
N VAL A 904 20.82 -21.72 11.48
CA VAL A 904 21.93 -22.54 12.01
C VAL A 904 22.48 -22.00 13.34
N ASP A 905 22.25 -20.72 13.59
CA ASP A 905 22.51 -19.97 14.81
C ASP A 905 21.47 -18.83 14.96
N ASP A 906 21.60 -18.02 16.01
CA ASP A 906 20.68 -16.93 16.32
C ASP A 906 20.74 -15.77 15.32
N GLN A 907 21.89 -15.50 14.70
CA GLN A 907 22.01 -14.52 13.62
C GLN A 907 21.29 -15.00 12.35
N GLY A 908 21.41 -16.29 12.02
CA GLY A 908 20.70 -16.91 10.90
C GLY A 908 19.19 -16.89 11.10
N LEU A 909 18.72 -17.15 12.32
CA LEU A 909 17.30 -17.08 12.65
C LEU A 909 16.75 -15.64 12.53
N GLU A 910 17.52 -14.64 12.97
CA GLU A 910 17.17 -13.23 12.79
C GLU A 910 17.15 -12.82 11.31
N THR A 911 18.10 -13.33 10.52
CA THR A 911 18.19 -13.09 9.07
C THR A 911 16.98 -13.68 8.34
N ALA A 912 16.58 -14.91 8.66
CA ALA A 912 15.37 -15.54 8.12
C ALA A 912 14.09 -14.76 8.48
N ALA A 913 14.00 -14.25 9.70
CA ALA A 913 12.84 -13.50 10.19
C ALA A 913 12.62 -12.16 9.46
N ARG A 914 13.63 -11.58 8.80
CA ARG A 914 13.48 -10.37 7.98
C ARG A 914 12.57 -10.59 6.76
N LEU A 915 12.60 -11.78 6.16
CA LEU A 915 11.78 -12.11 4.98
C LEU A 915 10.36 -12.58 5.31
N PHE A 916 9.89 -12.41 6.56
CA PHE A 916 8.48 -12.66 6.86
C PHE A 916 7.57 -11.74 6.02
N PRO A 917 6.63 -12.26 5.21
CA PRO A 917 5.97 -11.52 4.14
C PRO A 917 4.81 -10.63 4.65
N LYS A 918 5.13 -9.71 5.56
CA LYS A 918 4.17 -8.84 6.29
C LYS A 918 3.41 -7.81 5.46
N ARG A 919 3.76 -7.61 4.19
CA ARG A 919 3.13 -6.62 3.30
C ARG A 919 3.25 -7.01 1.82
N THR A 920 2.38 -6.44 0.98
CA THR A 920 2.39 -6.68 -0.48
C THR A 920 3.67 -6.22 -1.17
N GLY A 921 3.97 -6.88 -2.30
CA GLY A 921 5.10 -6.54 -3.15
C GLY A 921 6.45 -7.05 -2.65
N LEU A 922 6.49 -7.77 -1.52
CA LEU A 922 7.67 -8.48 -1.06
C LEU A 922 7.92 -9.71 -1.93
N LEU A 923 9.12 -9.82 -2.50
CA LEU A 923 9.51 -10.86 -3.45
C LEU A 923 9.92 -12.17 -2.74
N VAL A 924 9.07 -12.69 -1.84
CA VAL A 924 9.40 -13.86 -1.01
C VAL A 924 8.83 -15.13 -1.66
N PRO A 925 9.65 -15.97 -2.33
CA PRO A 925 9.20 -17.22 -2.93
C PRO A 925 8.91 -18.27 -1.85
N ASP A 926 8.52 -19.47 -2.30
CA ASP A 926 8.17 -20.59 -1.41
C ASP A 926 9.26 -20.98 -0.41
N TRP A 927 10.53 -20.73 -0.74
CA TRP A 927 11.65 -20.89 0.20
C TRP A 927 12.83 -20.00 -0.19
N ALA A 928 13.59 -19.56 0.81
CA ALA A 928 14.82 -18.80 0.65
C ALA A 928 15.85 -19.25 1.70
N CYS A 929 17.06 -19.60 1.23
CA CYS A 929 18.24 -19.77 2.07
C CYS A 929 19.03 -18.45 2.03
N LEU A 930 19.42 -17.93 3.19
CA LEU A 930 20.01 -16.60 3.36
C LEU A 930 21.29 -16.70 4.19
N HIS A 931 22.28 -15.86 3.92
CA HIS A 931 23.47 -15.72 4.76
C HIS A 931 23.95 -14.27 4.70
N GLN A 932 24.20 -13.65 5.85
CA GLN A 932 24.74 -12.29 5.90
C GLN A 932 26.24 -12.32 5.59
N THR A 933 26.59 -11.95 4.36
CA THR A 933 27.99 -11.83 3.94
C THR A 933 28.60 -10.58 4.57
N LEU A 934 29.14 -10.71 5.79
CA LEU A 934 29.93 -9.65 6.41
C LEU A 934 31.10 -9.31 5.46
N ALA A 935 31.15 -8.06 5.00
CA ALA A 935 32.34 -7.54 4.36
C ALA A 935 33.49 -7.65 5.37
N GLN A 936 34.47 -8.52 5.08
CA GLN A 936 35.65 -8.65 5.93
C GLN A 936 36.46 -7.36 5.85
N ALA A 937 36.20 -6.44 6.78
CA ALA A 937 37.08 -5.32 7.02
C ALA A 937 38.49 -5.88 7.29
N PRO A 938 39.52 -5.50 6.52
CA PRO A 938 40.86 -6.01 6.76
C PRO A 938 41.31 -5.60 8.17
N PRO A 939 41.95 -6.49 8.93
CA PRO A 939 42.34 -6.19 10.30
C PRO A 939 43.27 -4.98 10.33
N VAL A 940 42.86 -3.93 11.04
CA VAL A 940 43.63 -2.70 11.20
C VAL A 940 44.90 -3.02 12.00
N THR A 941 46.00 -3.24 11.28
CA THR A 941 47.32 -3.45 11.87
C THR A 941 47.88 -2.12 12.34
N THR A 942 47.74 -1.86 13.63
CA THR A 942 48.32 -0.70 14.32
C THR A 942 49.84 -0.84 14.43
N THR A 943 50.59 -0.42 13.41
CA THR A 943 52.05 -0.32 13.47
C THR A 943 52.59 1.05 13.05
N GLY A 944 53.12 1.77 14.05
CA GLY A 944 54.41 2.45 13.95
C GLY A 944 54.60 3.60 12.94
N SER A 945 54.37 4.83 13.42
CA SER A 945 55.28 5.99 13.28
C SER A 945 56.42 5.90 12.23
N ALA A 946 56.27 6.61 11.10
CA ALA A 946 57.41 7.21 10.38
C ALA A 946 57.00 8.44 9.55
N ARG A 947 57.77 9.52 9.66
CA ARG A 947 57.74 10.73 8.80
C ARG A 947 59.17 11.32 8.79
N PRO A 948 59.58 12.11 7.79
CA PRO A 948 59.13 12.23 6.40
C PRO A 948 60.26 11.91 5.39
N SER A 949 59.96 11.89 4.10
CA SER A 949 60.96 12.36 3.11
C SER A 949 60.30 13.26 2.07
N THR A 950 60.93 14.40 1.83
CA THR A 950 60.54 15.40 0.84
C THR A 950 61.40 15.23 -0.39
N ASN A 951 60.79 15.22 -1.58
CA ASN A 951 61.31 16.04 -2.69
C ASN A 951 60.26 16.26 -3.78
N SER A 952 60.31 17.46 -4.35
CA SER A 952 59.31 18.04 -5.23
C SER A 952 59.54 17.74 -6.72
N THR A 953 58.45 17.75 -7.50
CA THR A 953 58.52 18.33 -8.86
C THR A 953 57.19 18.94 -9.29
N ALA A 954 57.23 20.25 -9.57
CA ALA A 954 56.34 21.07 -10.41
C ALA A 954 54.83 20.74 -10.50
N SER A 955 54.02 21.55 -9.82
CA SER A 955 52.62 21.78 -10.18
C SER A 955 52.51 22.66 -11.44
N LEU A 956 51.70 22.24 -12.41
CA LEU A 956 51.11 23.14 -13.40
C LEU A 956 49.74 23.63 -12.86
N PRO A 957 49.43 24.93 -12.93
CA PRO A 957 48.13 25.42 -12.48
C PRO A 957 47.05 25.06 -13.50
N VAL A 958 46.31 23.97 -13.24
CA VAL A 958 45.05 23.72 -13.95
C VAL A 958 44.02 24.73 -13.45
N ALA A 959 43.46 25.50 -14.38
CA ALA A 959 42.56 26.60 -14.07
C ALA A 959 41.30 26.11 -13.34
N THR A 960 40.91 26.85 -12.29
CA THR A 960 39.64 26.66 -11.60
C THR A 960 38.49 26.83 -12.59
N PRO A 961 37.60 25.84 -12.78
CA PRO A 961 36.40 26.02 -13.58
C PRO A 961 35.53 27.08 -12.88
N THR A 962 35.29 28.20 -13.54
CA THR A 962 34.38 29.23 -13.05
C THR A 962 32.96 28.65 -13.05
N PRO A 963 32.14 28.83 -11.99
CA PRO A 963 30.77 28.32 -11.99
C PRO A 963 29.96 28.86 -13.17
N PRO A 964 29.04 28.06 -13.76
CA PRO A 964 28.40 28.39 -15.03
C PRO A 964 27.45 29.59 -14.91
N ALA A 965 27.88 30.74 -15.42
CA ALA A 965 27.08 31.95 -15.50
C ALA A 965 26.17 31.94 -16.73
N PHE A 966 24.96 31.37 -16.60
CA PHE A 966 23.91 31.51 -17.62
C PHE A 966 23.15 32.83 -17.45
N ILE A 967 23.57 33.86 -18.18
CA ILE A 967 22.83 35.13 -18.29
C ILE A 967 22.63 35.44 -19.78
N ASN A 968 21.36 35.53 -20.19
CA ASN A 968 20.85 35.77 -21.55
C ASN A 968 20.98 34.60 -22.56
N THR A 969 19.85 34.14 -23.09
CA THR A 969 19.79 33.29 -24.29
C THR A 969 20.07 34.11 -25.55
N PRO A 970 21.10 33.79 -26.36
CA PRO A 970 21.41 34.53 -27.58
C PRO A 970 20.21 34.60 -28.55
N GLY A 971 19.78 35.81 -28.90
CA GLY A 971 18.69 36.06 -29.85
C GLY A 971 17.49 36.85 -29.30
N LEU A 972 17.41 37.06 -27.97
CA LEU A 972 16.43 37.98 -27.38
C LEU A 972 16.99 39.42 -27.37
N GLN A 973 16.26 40.38 -27.95
CA GLN A 973 16.61 41.80 -27.92
C GLN A 973 15.66 42.56 -26.98
N VAL A 974 16.13 42.79 -25.75
CA VAL A 974 15.50 43.71 -24.80
C VAL A 974 16.04 45.11 -25.06
N THR A 975 15.16 46.07 -25.40
CA THR A 975 15.56 47.42 -25.86
C THR A 975 16.00 48.38 -24.74
N SER A 976 16.24 47.88 -23.54
CA SER A 976 16.82 48.60 -22.41
C SER A 976 17.54 47.61 -21.47
N PRO A 977 18.78 47.88 -21.04
CA PRO A 977 19.52 46.98 -20.16
C PRO A 977 19.03 47.10 -18.71
N PHE A 978 18.13 46.21 -18.25
CA PHE A 978 17.63 46.21 -16.87
C PHE A 978 18.58 45.51 -15.87
N SER A 979 19.89 45.51 -16.11
CA SER A 979 20.89 44.99 -15.18
C SER A 979 21.80 46.13 -14.73
N GLY A 980 21.92 46.34 -13.43
CA GLY A 980 22.58 47.50 -12.81
C GLY A 980 21.72 48.77 -12.71
N VAL A 981 20.42 48.72 -13.05
CA VAL A 981 19.55 49.92 -13.07
C VAL A 981 19.01 50.23 -11.68
N ILE A 982 19.11 51.50 -11.27
CA ILE A 982 18.43 52.03 -10.08
C ILE A 982 17.09 52.63 -10.49
N LEU A 983 15.99 52.15 -9.92
CA LEU A 983 14.63 52.62 -10.15
C LEU A 983 14.11 53.37 -8.91
N ALA A 984 13.58 54.58 -9.08
CA ALA A 984 12.89 55.26 -8.00
C ALA A 984 11.50 54.66 -7.77
N GLN A 985 11.08 54.51 -6.51
CA GLN A 985 9.70 54.14 -6.19
C GLN A 985 8.70 55.16 -6.77
N ASN A 986 7.54 54.65 -7.14
CA ASN A 986 6.45 55.33 -7.85
C ASN A 986 6.78 55.77 -9.30
N THR A 987 7.80 55.17 -9.92
CA THR A 987 8.09 55.34 -11.36
C THR A 987 7.32 54.32 -12.20
N ARG A 988 6.86 54.74 -13.39
CA ARG A 988 6.35 53.83 -14.44
C ARG A 988 7.45 53.56 -15.47
N LEU A 989 7.72 52.28 -15.71
CA LEU A 989 8.72 51.79 -16.65
C LEU A 989 8.01 51.15 -17.86
N THR A 990 8.43 51.49 -19.08
CA THR A 990 7.98 50.79 -20.29
C THR A 990 9.02 49.77 -20.71
N ILE A 991 8.59 48.53 -20.92
CA ILE A 991 9.44 47.40 -21.28
C ILE A 991 9.00 46.90 -22.65
N ALA A 992 9.94 46.71 -23.59
CA ALA A 992 9.62 46.21 -24.93
C ALA A 992 10.50 45.02 -25.31
N PHE A 993 9.83 43.97 -25.82
CA PHE A 993 10.41 42.69 -26.19
C PHE A 993 10.34 42.49 -27.70
N ASN A 994 11.48 42.18 -28.32
CA ASN A 994 11.58 41.75 -29.72
C ASN A 994 12.48 40.52 -29.81
N LEU A 995 12.17 39.59 -30.71
CA LEU A 995 13.05 38.47 -31.05
C LEU A 995 13.88 38.80 -32.29
N ALA A 996 15.15 38.41 -32.29
CA ALA A 996 16.03 38.62 -33.44
C ALA A 996 15.49 37.91 -34.69
N GLY A 997 15.55 38.61 -35.83
CA GLY A 997 15.08 38.09 -37.12
C GLY A 997 13.56 38.13 -37.33
N ASN A 998 12.83 39.04 -36.66
CA ASN A 998 11.38 39.23 -36.80
C ASN A 998 10.56 37.93 -36.64
N LYS A 999 10.87 37.14 -35.61
CA LYS A 999 10.07 35.96 -35.24
C LYS A 999 8.86 36.37 -34.39
N PRO A 1000 7.65 35.83 -34.64
CA PRO A 1000 6.50 36.09 -33.77
C PRO A 1000 6.72 35.52 -32.37
N ILE A 1001 6.22 36.23 -31.37
CA ILE A 1001 6.23 35.83 -29.97
C ILE A 1001 4.92 35.09 -29.66
N ALA A 1002 4.98 33.94 -29.00
CA ALA A 1002 3.84 33.14 -28.55
C ALA A 1002 3.46 33.42 -27.08
N SER A 1003 4.45 33.68 -26.23
CA SER A 1003 4.22 34.12 -24.85
C SER A 1003 5.36 34.96 -24.30
N VAL A 1004 5.03 35.86 -23.35
CA VAL A 1004 5.98 36.64 -22.57
C VAL A 1004 5.60 36.51 -21.10
N ASN A 1005 6.53 36.02 -20.27
CA ASN A 1005 6.42 36.07 -18.82
C ASN A 1005 7.54 36.96 -18.26
N VAL A 1006 7.20 37.86 -17.35
CA VAL A 1006 8.12 38.77 -16.66
C VAL A 1006 7.85 38.67 -15.18
N SER A 1007 8.87 38.37 -14.38
CA SER A 1007 8.75 38.30 -12.92
C SER A 1007 9.88 39.05 -12.22
N VAL A 1008 9.58 39.58 -11.04
CA VAL A 1008 10.49 40.37 -10.23
C VAL A 1008 10.51 39.79 -8.82
N GLY A 1009 11.68 39.26 -8.44
CA GLY A 1009 11.93 38.72 -7.10
C GLY A 1009 12.92 39.60 -6.33
N LYS A 1010 12.68 39.86 -5.05
CA LYS A 1010 13.67 40.54 -4.20
C LYS A 1010 14.77 39.54 -3.85
N LYS A 1011 16.04 39.96 -3.85
CA LYS A 1011 17.18 39.04 -3.67
C LYS A 1011 17.23 38.35 -2.30
N ASP A 1012 16.54 38.90 -1.30
CA ASP A 1012 16.38 38.31 0.04
C ASP A 1012 15.21 37.31 0.14
N GLY A 1013 14.55 36.99 -0.98
CA GLY A 1013 13.43 36.05 -1.04
C GLY A 1013 12.10 36.59 -0.53
N THR A 1014 12.05 37.80 0.05
CA THR A 1014 10.85 38.34 0.72
C THR A 1014 9.74 38.80 -0.22
N LEU A 1015 9.98 38.84 -1.54
CA LEU A 1015 8.98 39.09 -2.56
C LEU A 1015 9.32 38.31 -3.82
N ASN A 1016 8.32 37.69 -4.46
CA ASN A 1016 8.40 37.25 -5.85
C ASN A 1016 7.04 37.51 -6.51
N THR A 1017 7.02 38.26 -7.61
CA THR A 1017 5.77 38.69 -8.25
C THR A 1017 5.88 38.74 -9.78
N THR A 1018 4.83 38.33 -10.46
CA THR A 1018 4.74 38.34 -11.92
C THR A 1018 4.19 39.69 -12.38
N ILE A 1019 4.97 40.39 -13.22
CA ILE A 1019 4.63 41.69 -13.79
C ILE A 1019 3.81 41.54 -15.06
N VAL A 1020 4.10 40.51 -15.86
CA VAL A 1020 3.46 40.20 -17.15
C VAL A 1020 3.38 38.69 -17.30
N ASP A 1021 2.23 38.15 -17.70
CA ASP A 1021 2.09 36.76 -18.18
C ASP A 1021 1.12 36.73 -19.36
N LEU A 1022 1.65 36.90 -20.57
CA LEU A 1022 0.89 36.93 -21.82
C LEU A 1022 1.12 35.63 -22.59
N LYS A 1023 0.05 35.01 -23.09
CA LYS A 1023 0.06 33.72 -23.79
C LYS A 1023 -0.84 33.78 -25.02
N GLY A 1024 -0.59 32.93 -26.02
CA GLY A 1024 -1.38 32.87 -27.26
C GLY A 1024 -1.11 34.06 -28.21
N LEU A 1025 0.05 34.71 -28.08
CA LEU A 1025 0.44 35.83 -28.91
C LEU A 1025 0.86 35.39 -30.33
N SER A 1026 0.81 36.35 -31.26
CA SER A 1026 1.26 36.19 -32.64
C SER A 1026 1.92 37.46 -33.20
N THR A 1027 2.41 38.33 -32.31
CA THR A 1027 3.00 39.64 -32.67
C THR A 1027 4.52 39.56 -32.76
N LEU A 1028 5.14 40.45 -33.56
CA LEU A 1028 6.60 40.56 -33.64
C LEU A 1028 7.22 41.33 -32.46
N ARG A 1029 6.39 42.09 -31.74
CA ARG A 1029 6.77 42.98 -30.64
C ARG A 1029 5.70 42.96 -29.56
N VAL A 1030 6.15 43.00 -28.31
CA VAL A 1030 5.30 43.21 -27.13
C VAL A 1030 5.83 44.43 -26.39
N ILE A 1031 4.96 45.31 -25.92
CA ILE A 1031 5.31 46.51 -25.14
C ILE A 1031 4.39 46.56 -23.93
N GLU A 1032 4.97 46.51 -22.74
CA GLU A 1032 4.25 46.50 -21.47
C GLU A 1032 4.70 47.63 -20.53
N SER A 1033 3.85 47.95 -19.56
CA SER A 1033 4.12 48.98 -18.55
C SER A 1033 4.17 48.40 -17.15
N TRP A 1034 5.30 48.55 -16.47
CA TRP A 1034 5.46 48.18 -15.07
C TRP A 1034 5.44 49.43 -14.18
N ASN A 1035 4.51 49.47 -13.21
CA ASN A 1035 4.48 50.49 -12.16
C ASN A 1035 5.25 50.00 -10.93
N VAL A 1036 6.37 50.65 -10.59
CA VAL A 1036 7.21 50.31 -9.43
C VAL A 1036 6.66 51.02 -8.19
N THR A 1037 5.50 50.60 -7.69
CA THR A 1037 4.84 51.28 -6.56
C THR A 1037 5.57 51.07 -5.24
N ALA A 1038 5.59 52.09 -4.37
CA ALA A 1038 6.19 51.98 -3.04
C ALA A 1038 5.51 50.93 -2.14
N ALA A 1039 4.24 50.62 -2.39
CA ALA A 1039 3.46 49.62 -1.65
C ALA A 1039 3.85 48.17 -1.98
N THR A 1040 4.35 47.91 -3.20
CA THR A 1040 4.69 46.54 -3.65
C THR A 1040 6.20 46.33 -3.70
N PHE A 1041 6.98 47.36 -4.05
CA PHE A 1041 8.43 47.27 -4.22
C PHE A 1041 9.14 48.20 -3.23
N ALA A 1042 9.44 47.67 -2.04
CA ALA A 1042 10.26 48.36 -1.03
C ALA A 1042 11.70 48.65 -1.55
N PRO A 1043 12.45 49.58 -0.96
CA PRO A 1043 13.84 49.81 -1.36
C PRO A 1043 14.70 48.56 -1.12
N GLY A 1044 15.51 48.18 -2.10
CA GLY A 1044 16.30 46.94 -2.07
C GLY A 1044 16.74 46.46 -3.45
N ASP A 1045 17.50 45.36 -3.48
CA ASP A 1045 17.96 44.74 -4.72
C ASP A 1045 17.03 43.60 -5.15
N TYR A 1046 16.74 43.55 -6.44
CA TYR A 1046 15.80 42.62 -7.07
C TYR A 1046 16.44 41.92 -8.29
N LEU A 1047 15.95 40.73 -8.60
CA LEU A 1047 16.15 39.99 -9.84
C LEU A 1047 14.94 40.22 -10.74
N PHE A 1048 15.19 40.69 -11.96
CA PHE A 1048 14.18 40.89 -13.00
C PHE A 1048 14.35 39.78 -14.04
N ASN A 1049 13.40 38.86 -14.10
CA ASN A 1049 13.38 37.72 -15.01
C ASN A 1049 12.47 38.00 -16.20
N VAL A 1050 12.87 37.54 -17.38
CA VAL A 1050 12.08 37.56 -18.61
C VAL A 1050 12.19 36.21 -19.30
N ILE A 1051 11.04 35.63 -19.64
CA ILE A 1051 10.91 34.42 -20.45
C ILE A 1051 10.10 34.80 -21.69
N VAL A 1052 10.64 34.59 -22.89
CA VAL A 1052 9.95 34.82 -24.16
C VAL A 1052 9.95 33.53 -24.97
N THR A 1053 8.76 33.02 -25.28
CA THR A 1053 8.59 31.83 -26.12
C THR A 1053 8.29 32.27 -27.55
N PRO A 1054 9.09 31.87 -28.55
CA PRO A 1054 8.78 32.11 -29.97
C PRO A 1054 7.59 31.27 -30.42
N ASN A 1055 6.85 31.75 -31.42
CA ASN A 1055 5.89 30.93 -32.13
C ASN A 1055 6.61 30.06 -33.17
N THR A 1056 6.41 28.74 -33.13
CA THR A 1056 7.04 27.77 -34.04
C THR A 1056 6.13 27.38 -35.22
N THR A 1057 4.86 27.80 -35.21
CA THR A 1057 3.91 27.60 -36.32
C THR A 1057 3.95 28.80 -37.26
N ALA A 1058 4.29 28.56 -38.53
CA ALA A 1058 4.33 29.62 -39.54
C ALA A 1058 2.93 30.20 -39.80
N ILE A 1059 2.82 31.53 -39.75
CA ILE A 1059 1.64 32.26 -40.21
C ILE A 1059 1.80 32.47 -41.73
N PRO A 1060 0.88 31.97 -42.58
CA PRO A 1060 0.94 32.26 -44.01
C PRO A 1060 0.76 33.76 -44.26
N SER A 1061 1.65 34.35 -45.04
CA SER A 1061 1.47 35.72 -45.52
C SER A 1061 0.50 35.75 -46.72
N THR A 1062 -0.25 36.84 -46.82
CA THR A 1062 -1.23 37.22 -47.87
C THR A 1062 -2.65 36.65 -47.76
N LEU A 1063 -3.63 37.58 -47.76
CA LEU A 1063 -5.03 37.31 -48.04
C LEU A 1063 -5.24 37.02 -49.54
N PRO A 1064 -6.19 36.15 -49.89
CA PRO A 1064 -7.13 36.37 -50.98
C PRO A 1064 -8.49 36.89 -50.44
N PRO A 1065 -9.26 37.65 -51.23
CA PRO A 1065 -10.60 38.12 -50.83
C PRO A 1065 -11.62 36.97 -50.79
N ALA A 1066 -12.77 37.24 -50.17
CA ALA A 1066 -13.79 36.25 -49.81
C ALA A 1066 -14.27 35.37 -50.99
N GLY A 1067 -14.42 34.07 -50.73
CA GLY A 1067 -15.00 33.07 -51.64
C GLY A 1067 -15.72 31.97 -50.85
N THR A 1068 -16.87 31.55 -51.33
CA THR A 1068 -17.84 30.69 -50.63
C THR A 1068 -17.74 29.20 -51.00
N GLY A 1069 -18.07 28.32 -50.04
CA GLY A 1069 -18.84 27.10 -50.35
C GLY A 1069 -18.13 25.72 -50.31
N ASN A 1070 -18.67 24.86 -49.44
CA ASN A 1070 -18.89 23.41 -49.57
C ASN A 1070 -17.76 22.40 -49.92
N SER A 1071 -17.55 21.48 -48.96
CA SER A 1071 -17.35 20.02 -49.10
C SER A 1071 -16.62 19.42 -50.32
N THR A 1072 -15.53 18.69 -50.06
CA THR A 1072 -15.46 17.21 -50.29
C THR A 1072 -14.17 16.59 -49.70
N LEU A 1073 -14.29 15.34 -49.23
CA LEU A 1073 -13.19 14.37 -49.04
C LEU A 1073 -13.07 13.50 -50.33
N PRO A 1074 -12.04 12.65 -50.54
CA PRO A 1074 -10.79 12.41 -49.79
C PRO A 1074 -9.53 12.41 -50.69
N THR A 1075 -8.36 11.97 -50.18
CA THR A 1075 -7.62 10.76 -50.65
C THR A 1075 -6.20 10.70 -50.06
N LEU A 1076 -5.75 9.51 -49.64
CA LEU A 1076 -4.39 9.21 -49.16
C LEU A 1076 -3.39 9.05 -50.32
N THR A 1077 -2.15 9.52 -50.14
CA THR A 1077 -0.96 8.91 -50.77
C THR A 1077 0.19 8.81 -49.77
N SER A 1078 1.04 7.80 -49.94
CA SER A 1078 2.16 7.47 -49.07
C SER A 1078 3.48 7.99 -49.65
N SER A 1079 4.48 8.23 -48.78
CA SER A 1079 5.79 7.54 -48.81
C SER A 1079 6.92 8.34 -48.11
N ALA A 1080 7.95 7.60 -47.70
CA ALA A 1080 9.31 8.02 -47.35
C ALA A 1080 9.54 9.01 -46.17
N ALA A 1081 10.18 8.49 -45.11
CA ALA A 1081 11.16 9.28 -44.34
C ALA A 1081 12.46 9.37 -45.16
N PRO A 1082 13.14 10.53 -45.20
CA PRO A 1082 14.21 10.83 -44.22
C PRO A 1082 14.36 12.35 -43.96
N PRO A 1083 15.43 12.89 -43.33
CA PRO A 1083 16.47 12.29 -42.47
C PRO A 1083 16.51 12.89 -41.04
N VAL A 1084 17.41 12.38 -40.20
CA VAL A 1084 17.77 13.03 -38.92
C VAL A 1084 18.51 14.35 -39.19
N GLN A 1085 18.05 15.45 -38.60
CA GLN A 1085 18.83 16.68 -38.42
C GLN A 1085 18.99 17.00 -36.93
N THR A 1086 20.18 17.46 -36.56
CA THR A 1086 20.56 17.92 -35.22
C THR A 1086 19.70 19.10 -34.74
N PRO A 1087 19.51 19.27 -33.40
CA PRO A 1087 18.48 20.15 -32.85
C PRO A 1087 18.76 21.64 -33.09
N ALA A 1088 17.77 22.33 -33.67
CA ALA A 1088 17.87 23.74 -34.04
C ALA A 1088 17.35 24.69 -32.95
N GLY A 1089 18.25 25.12 -32.06
CA GLY A 1089 18.09 26.30 -31.21
C GLY A 1089 17.20 26.16 -29.96
N PRO A 1090 17.32 27.09 -28.99
CA PRO A 1090 16.54 27.06 -27.76
C PRO A 1090 15.06 27.36 -28.04
N GLN A 1091 14.17 26.49 -27.54
CA GLN A 1091 12.72 26.64 -27.72
C GLN A 1091 12.10 27.76 -26.87
N VAL A 1092 12.85 28.31 -25.91
CA VAL A 1092 12.45 29.41 -25.04
C VAL A 1092 13.66 30.33 -24.82
N TYR A 1093 13.47 31.64 -24.90
CA TYR A 1093 14.51 32.62 -24.56
C TYR A 1093 14.35 33.07 -23.11
N TYR A 1094 15.45 33.06 -22.35
CA TYR A 1094 15.50 33.52 -20.98
C TYR A 1094 16.50 34.66 -20.80
N TRP A 1095 16.13 35.65 -19.98
CA TRP A 1095 17.00 36.74 -19.57
C TRP A 1095 16.77 37.07 -18.10
N GLN A 1096 17.85 37.37 -17.37
CA GLN A 1096 17.80 37.86 -16.00
C GLN A 1096 18.71 39.08 -15.85
N GLY A 1097 18.21 40.08 -15.14
CA GLY A 1097 18.98 41.26 -14.75
C GLY A 1097 18.82 41.58 -13.27
N THR A 1098 19.72 42.42 -12.77
CA THR A 1098 19.65 42.95 -11.40
C THR A 1098 19.19 44.40 -11.41
N ILE A 1099 18.18 44.75 -10.62
CA ILE A 1099 17.72 46.14 -10.46
C ILE A 1099 17.71 46.50 -8.98
N ARG A 1100 17.87 47.78 -8.67
CA ARG A 1100 17.79 48.30 -7.31
C ARG A 1100 16.68 49.32 -7.19
N VAL A 1101 15.68 49.04 -6.36
CA VAL A 1101 14.62 50.01 -6.05
C VAL A 1101 15.12 50.94 -4.94
N ALA A 1102 14.93 52.23 -5.11
CA ALA A 1102 15.35 53.28 -4.18
C ALA A 1102 14.22 54.27 -3.91
N LEU A 1103 14.27 54.95 -2.76
CA LEU A 1103 13.37 56.08 -2.48
C LEU A 1103 13.64 57.21 -3.49
N PRO A 1104 12.60 57.91 -3.98
CA PRO A 1104 12.78 59.10 -4.80
C PRO A 1104 13.55 60.16 -4.00
N ALA A 1105 14.53 60.81 -4.64
CA ALA A 1105 15.33 61.84 -4.00
C ALA A 1105 14.46 63.05 -3.61
N LYS A 1106 14.66 63.59 -2.40
CA LYS A 1106 13.94 64.79 -1.93
C LYS A 1106 14.40 66.04 -2.72
N GLY A 1107 13.63 66.43 -3.72
CA GLY A 1107 13.77 67.70 -4.44
C GLY A 1107 13.27 67.63 -5.88
N ASN A 1108 12.48 68.63 -6.29
CA ASN A 1108 11.86 68.79 -7.61
C ASN A 1108 10.81 67.75 -7.98
N VAL A 1109 9.59 67.95 -7.50
CA VAL A 1109 8.35 67.47 -8.12
C VAL A 1109 7.52 68.71 -8.42
N ASP A 1110 7.10 68.92 -9.67
CA ASP A 1110 6.16 70.01 -9.99
C ASP A 1110 4.72 69.64 -9.58
N SER A 1111 3.78 70.58 -9.66
CA SER A 1111 2.38 70.36 -9.26
C SER A 1111 1.61 69.37 -10.16
N ALA A 1112 2.25 68.74 -11.15
CA ALA A 1112 1.71 67.66 -11.96
C ALA A 1112 2.41 66.30 -11.73
N GLY A 1113 3.38 66.23 -10.80
CA GLY A 1113 4.05 64.99 -10.43
C GLY A 1113 5.33 64.68 -11.22
N ASN A 1114 5.83 65.60 -12.05
CA ASN A 1114 7.03 65.36 -12.85
C ASN A 1114 8.32 65.68 -12.08
N VAL A 1115 9.30 64.77 -12.14
CA VAL A 1115 10.62 64.95 -11.50
C VAL A 1115 11.60 65.60 -12.48
N LEU A 1116 12.09 66.79 -12.11
CA LEU A 1116 13.11 67.54 -12.87
C LEU A 1116 14.50 67.37 -12.24
N VAL A 1117 15.26 66.37 -12.70
CA VAL A 1117 16.68 66.21 -12.31
C VAL A 1117 17.58 67.05 -13.22
N SER A 1118 18.21 68.07 -12.65
CA SER A 1118 19.19 68.92 -13.35
C SER A 1118 20.45 68.14 -13.73
N GLY A 1119 20.85 68.20 -15.00
CA GLY A 1119 21.99 67.45 -15.52
C GLY A 1119 23.36 67.91 -15.00
N LYS A 1120 24.18 66.96 -14.56
CA LYS A 1120 25.66 67.01 -14.68
C LYS A 1120 26.38 65.66 -14.47
N ARG A 1121 25.74 64.65 -13.85
CA ARG A 1121 26.30 63.28 -13.72
C ARG A 1121 25.78 62.23 -14.73
N LEU A 1122 24.69 62.49 -15.46
CA LEU A 1122 24.19 61.57 -16.49
C LEU A 1122 24.96 61.66 -17.83
N MET A 1123 25.64 62.78 -18.08
CA MET A 1123 26.31 63.05 -19.37
C MET A 1123 27.50 62.13 -19.69
N ILE A 1124 28.19 61.55 -18.69
CA ILE A 1124 29.39 60.73 -18.94
C ILE A 1124 29.03 59.31 -19.41
N GLN A 1125 27.81 58.82 -19.15
CA GLN A 1125 27.33 57.52 -19.65
C GLN A 1125 26.39 57.61 -20.86
N MET A 1126 25.91 58.81 -21.23
CA MET A 1126 25.17 59.04 -22.48
C MET A 1126 26.05 59.48 -23.67
N ALA A 1127 27.30 59.90 -23.44
CA ALA A 1127 28.16 60.44 -24.50
C ALA A 1127 28.68 59.43 -25.54
N THR A 1128 28.44 58.12 -25.36
CA THR A 1128 28.66 57.10 -26.42
C THR A 1128 27.39 56.79 -27.23
N ALA A 1129 26.30 57.53 -27.00
CA ALA A 1129 24.99 57.25 -27.59
C ALA A 1129 24.23 58.55 -27.97
N LEU A 1130 24.83 59.39 -28.83
CA LEU A 1130 24.13 60.19 -29.87
C LEU A 1130 25.12 61.01 -30.73
N GLY A 1131 25.48 60.47 -31.89
CA GLY A 1131 25.96 61.25 -33.05
C GLY A 1131 24.77 61.59 -33.95
N VAL A 1132 24.69 62.83 -34.45
CA VAL A 1132 23.45 63.45 -34.97
C VAL A 1132 23.49 63.69 -36.50
N LEU A 1133 22.40 63.30 -37.16
CA LEU A 1133 21.79 63.81 -38.43
C LEU A 1133 22.66 64.50 -39.51
N ALA A 1134 22.74 63.87 -40.69
CA ALA A 1134 22.47 64.40 -42.04
C ALA A 1134 22.66 63.25 -43.07
N LEU A 1135 22.04 63.14 -44.25
CA LEU A 1135 20.90 63.82 -44.94
C LEU A 1135 19.85 62.72 -45.29
N GLY A 1136 18.67 62.92 -45.89
CA GLY A 1136 17.89 64.09 -46.32
C GLY A 1136 16.64 63.63 -47.13
N CYS A 1137 15.62 64.49 -47.25
CA CYS A 1137 14.47 64.47 -48.20
C CYS A 1137 13.96 63.11 -48.76
N ALA A 1138 12.80 62.61 -48.35
CA ALA A 1138 11.47 62.94 -48.92
C ALA A 1138 11.25 62.50 -50.39
N PHE A 1139 10.33 61.54 -50.62
CA PHE A 1139 9.11 61.72 -51.43
C PHE A 1139 8.19 60.47 -51.37
N ALA A 1140 6.89 60.71 -51.59
CA ALA A 1140 5.73 59.84 -51.88
C ALA A 1140 5.92 58.30 -52.03
N LEU A 1141 4.94 57.46 -51.65
CA LEU A 1141 3.50 57.71 -51.45
C LEU A 1141 2.92 56.74 -50.40
#